data_AF-A0ABD0Z877-F1
#
_entry.id   AF-A0ABD0Z877-F1
#
_cell.length_a   1.000
_cell.length_b   1.000
_cell.length_c   1.000
_cell.angle_alpha   90.00
_cell.angle_beta   90.00
_cell.angle_gamma   90.00
#
_symmetry.space_group_name_H-M   'P 1'
#
loop_
_entity.id
_entity.type
_entity.pdbx_description
1 polymer ?
#
loop_
_entity_poly.entity_id
_entity_poly.type
_entity_poly.pdbx_seq_one_letter_code
_entity_poly.pdbx_strand_id
1 'polypeptide(L)'
;VGFGTDDNFDSFLALREPPPAPQGTPARISRGESAESDTGNDFNIFIKPKSSDDFKSNDDRGVFAPLAPPPKSPIHVGPLQDTSPRFNPFDATQDIPPASAATENLFAEEISERGGEMQRTDSHETPPTPLFDEDVSQPLEDFPRVHYQGTGWEMQLRQPNKKKITGQRFWKKILLRLVYQGENPVLQLFNNKDDKDPFQELPLQPCYSVSEIGAQQYDQYGKIFTIKLQFIFYKERPGVRPGQVTKAERITNKLSQFAAYAIQGDYQGVKEFGSDLKKLGLPVEHAPQISQLFKIGSHSFEDMKQFSMCVEEALFRLSAHRDRALTYKMEEVQITAVDELYVEQRFTGGVDKQIARVRLFFLGFLSGMPDVELGVNDLVRQGKEVVGRHDIIPVVTEEWIRLESVEFHSCVQQDEYEKTRTIRFKPPDACYIELMRFRIRPPRNRELPLQLKCSMCVTGNKVEIHADILVPGFTSRKLGQIPCEDVMVRIPIPECWIYLFRVEKHFRYGSVKSAHRRTGKIKGIERILGAVDNLETSLMEATSGQAKYEHQHRSIVWRMPRLPKEGQGAYTTHNLVCRLALTSFDQIPDELAKYCYVEFTMPATTVSHTTVRSVSIANSDSDSPPEKYVRQLSRHEYRVEIEHTQGDGPGDYIAATVAKPEPIPEQPPPPPPAAPESDSDSSG
;
A
#
# COMPACT_ATOMS: atom_id res chain seq x y z
N VAL A 1 -11.04 -4.34 -52.78
CA VAL A 1 -10.28 -5.47 -52.20
C VAL A 1 -9.81 -5.03 -50.83
N GLY A 2 -10.02 -5.82 -49.77
CA GLY A 2 -9.64 -5.42 -48.42
C GLY A 2 -9.39 -6.61 -47.52
N PHE A 3 -8.72 -6.36 -46.40
CA PHE A 3 -8.66 -7.21 -45.22
C PHE A 3 -8.64 -6.30 -43.99
N GLY A 4 -9.11 -6.80 -42.84
CA GLY A 4 -9.28 -6.01 -41.63
C GLY A 4 -7.98 -5.68 -40.91
N THR A 5 -7.99 -4.58 -40.15
CA THR A 5 -6.95 -4.23 -39.19
C THR A 5 -7.51 -4.38 -37.78
N ASP A 6 -7.34 -5.58 -37.20
CA ASP A 6 -7.46 -5.81 -35.76
C ASP A 6 -6.26 -5.18 -35.04
N ASP A 7 -6.23 -3.85 -34.98
CA ASP A 7 -5.26 -3.10 -34.18
C ASP A 7 -5.54 -3.38 -32.70
N ASN A 8 -4.80 -4.34 -32.13
CA ASN A 8 -4.96 -4.83 -30.78
C ASN A 8 -4.53 -3.76 -29.76
N PHE A 9 -5.47 -2.87 -29.44
CA PHE A 9 -5.29 -1.64 -28.69
C PHE A 9 -4.97 -1.93 -27.22
N ASP A 10 -3.71 -1.75 -26.81
CA ASP A 10 -3.25 -1.94 -25.43
C ASP A 10 -3.85 -0.87 -24.49
N SER A 11 -5.06 -1.17 -24.01
CA SER A 11 -5.88 -0.30 -23.18
C SER A 11 -5.29 -0.04 -21.78
N PHE A 12 -4.16 -0.66 -21.43
CA PHE A 12 -3.55 -0.56 -20.11
C PHE A 12 -2.75 0.74 -19.86
N LEU A 13 -2.53 1.56 -20.89
CA LEU A 13 -1.72 2.80 -20.80
C LEU A 13 -2.52 4.10 -21.00
N ALA A 14 -3.86 4.00 -21.02
CA ALA A 14 -4.76 5.16 -21.01
C ALA A 14 -4.97 5.69 -19.58
N LEU A 15 -5.40 6.95 -19.51
CA LEU A 15 -5.74 7.71 -18.30
C LEU A 15 -6.51 6.88 -17.27
N ARG A 16 -5.88 6.58 -16.12
CA ARG A 16 -6.62 6.29 -14.89
C ARG A 16 -7.06 7.60 -14.26
N GLU A 17 -8.36 7.85 -14.27
CA GLU A 17 -9.04 8.55 -13.18
C GLU A 17 -8.82 7.76 -11.87
N PRO A 18 -8.97 8.36 -10.67
CA PRO A 18 -8.95 7.59 -9.43
C PRO A 18 -9.95 6.42 -9.53
N PRO A 19 -9.56 5.18 -9.20
CA PRO A 19 -10.37 4.02 -9.51
C PRO A 19 -11.74 4.10 -8.79
N PRO A 20 -12.84 3.73 -9.46
CA PRO A 20 -14.12 3.57 -8.79
C PRO A 20 -14.00 2.51 -7.69
N ALA A 21 -14.81 2.63 -6.64
CA ALA A 21 -14.77 1.71 -5.51
C ALA A 21 -14.95 0.25 -5.96
N PRO A 22 -14.25 -0.72 -5.32
CA PRO A 22 -14.41 -2.14 -5.63
C PRO A 22 -15.89 -2.56 -5.59
N GLN A 23 -16.35 -3.25 -6.63
CA GLN A 23 -17.72 -3.76 -6.69
C GLN A 23 -17.88 -4.96 -5.75
N GLY A 24 -18.16 -4.67 -4.48
CA GLY A 24 -18.68 -5.67 -3.55
C GLY A 24 -20.05 -6.14 -4.02
N THR A 25 -20.11 -7.28 -4.69
CA THR A 25 -21.37 -7.92 -5.08
C THR A 25 -22.17 -8.29 -3.84
N PRO A 26 -23.44 -7.85 -3.69
CA PRO A 26 -24.26 -8.26 -2.57
C PRO A 26 -24.55 -9.76 -2.67
N ALA A 27 -24.37 -10.48 -1.56
CA ALA A 27 -24.66 -11.91 -1.49
C ALA A 27 -26.16 -12.16 -1.73
N ARG A 28 -26.49 -12.60 -2.94
CA ARG A 28 -27.88 -12.86 -3.38
C ARG A 28 -28.40 -14.16 -2.75
N ILE A 29 -28.80 -14.09 -1.48
CA ILE A 29 -29.45 -15.20 -0.78
C ILE A 29 -30.76 -15.53 -1.49
N SER A 30 -30.77 -16.65 -2.20
CA SER A 30 -31.99 -17.24 -2.74
C SER A 30 -32.84 -17.79 -1.59
N ARG A 31 -33.97 -17.15 -1.30
CA ARG A 31 -35.09 -17.81 -0.62
C ARG A 31 -36.04 -18.34 -1.69
N GLY A 32 -36.29 -19.64 -1.65
CA GLY A 32 -37.28 -20.29 -2.51
C GLY A 32 -38.71 -19.88 -2.15
N GLU A 33 -39.62 -20.14 -3.07
CA GLU A 33 -41.03 -19.81 -2.97
C GLU A 33 -41.74 -20.62 -1.88
N SER A 34 -42.76 -20.03 -1.25
CA SER A 34 -43.75 -20.76 -0.45
C SER A 34 -45.09 -20.04 -0.53
N ALA A 35 -46.17 -20.82 -0.46
CA ALA A 35 -47.46 -20.49 -1.05
C ALA A 35 -48.23 -19.32 -0.39
N GLU A 36 -49.11 -18.77 -1.23
CA GLU A 36 -50.21 -17.86 -0.94
C GLU A 36 -51.05 -18.25 0.30
N SER A 37 -51.56 -17.23 0.99
CA SER A 37 -52.95 -17.20 1.47
C SER A 37 -53.38 -15.75 1.65
N ASP A 38 -54.56 -15.41 1.15
CA ASP A 38 -55.09 -14.05 1.08
C ASP A 38 -56.49 -13.99 1.71
N THR A 39 -56.64 -13.29 2.83
CA THR A 39 -57.93 -12.99 3.47
C THR A 39 -57.90 -11.72 4.34
N GLY A 40 -58.42 -10.63 3.78
CA GLY A 40 -59.58 -9.92 4.34
C GLY A 40 -59.48 -9.16 5.68
N ASN A 41 -59.39 -7.82 5.55
CA ASN A 41 -60.06 -6.77 6.34
C ASN A 41 -59.85 -6.58 7.87
N ASP A 42 -59.61 -5.30 8.21
CA ASP A 42 -60.17 -4.48 9.31
C ASP A 42 -60.31 -5.10 10.73
N PHE A 43 -59.73 -4.51 11.78
CA PHE A 43 -60.19 -3.20 12.31
C PHE A 43 -59.11 -2.44 13.13
N ASN A 44 -59.51 -1.39 13.87
CA ASN A 44 -58.66 -0.28 14.34
C ASN A 44 -58.69 -0.08 15.89
N ILE A 45 -57.89 0.86 16.43
CA ILE A 45 -57.89 1.42 17.82
C ILE A 45 -57.24 0.48 18.90
N PHE A 46 -56.36 0.82 19.87
CA PHE A 46 -56.04 1.96 20.78
C PHE A 46 -56.76 1.88 22.17
N ILE A 47 -56.20 2.24 23.35
CA ILE A 47 -54.96 2.93 23.77
C ILE A 47 -54.47 2.43 25.18
N LYS A 48 -53.15 2.18 25.34
CA LYS A 48 -52.29 2.19 26.57
C LYS A 48 -52.60 1.31 27.83
N PRO A 49 -51.63 1.14 28.79
CA PRO A 49 -51.65 0.08 29.80
C PRO A 49 -51.62 0.51 31.29
N LYS A 50 -51.93 -0.45 32.19
CA LYS A 50 -51.60 -0.60 33.64
C LYS A 50 -52.26 -1.92 34.12
N SER A 51 -51.94 -2.57 35.25
CA SER A 51 -50.72 -2.76 36.06
C SER A 51 -51.03 -3.79 37.18
N SER A 52 -50.00 -4.38 37.81
CA SER A 52 -49.99 -4.91 39.20
C SER A 52 -51.00 -6.00 39.65
N ASP A 53 -50.44 -7.17 39.95
CA ASP A 53 -50.57 -7.96 41.21
C ASP A 53 -51.69 -9.02 41.46
N ASP A 54 -51.19 -10.21 41.85
CA ASP A 54 -51.59 -11.09 42.98
C ASP A 54 -52.76 -12.13 42.98
N PHE A 55 -52.32 -13.40 42.86
CA PHE A 55 -52.54 -14.55 43.79
C PHE A 55 -53.83 -15.42 43.86
N LYS A 56 -53.59 -16.75 43.92
CA LYS A 56 -54.43 -17.89 44.43
C LYS A 56 -55.69 -18.29 43.61
N SER A 57 -56.12 -19.56 43.57
CA SER A 57 -55.61 -20.84 44.16
C SER A 57 -56.16 -22.11 43.45
N ASN A 58 -55.54 -23.27 43.75
CA ASN A 58 -55.97 -24.70 43.70
C ASN A 58 -57.45 -25.06 43.38
N ASP A 59 -57.80 -26.25 42.86
CA ASP A 59 -57.06 -27.53 42.60
C ASP A 59 -57.67 -28.26 41.36
N ASP A 60 -57.47 -29.53 40.96
CA ASP A 60 -56.90 -30.77 41.56
C ASP A 60 -56.35 -31.74 40.46
N ARG A 61 -55.76 -32.88 40.88
CA ARG A 61 -55.54 -34.20 40.22
C ARG A 61 -55.70 -34.38 38.68
N GLY A 62 -54.79 -35.06 37.96
CA GLY A 62 -53.49 -35.65 38.36
C GLY A 62 -52.95 -36.77 37.43
N VAL A 63 -51.68 -37.17 37.66
CA VAL A 63 -50.96 -38.38 37.15
C VAL A 63 -50.60 -38.45 35.65
N PHE A 64 -49.30 -38.29 35.31
CA PHE A 64 -48.41 -39.35 34.76
C PHE A 64 -46.95 -38.86 34.60
N ALA A 65 -46.02 -39.76 34.21
CA ALA A 65 -44.56 -39.58 34.26
C ALA A 65 -43.97 -38.74 33.10
N PRO A 66 -42.78 -38.11 33.27
CA PRO A 66 -42.21 -37.19 32.28
C PRO A 66 -41.64 -37.91 31.04
N LEU A 67 -41.92 -37.34 29.86
CA LEU A 67 -41.24 -37.68 28.61
C LEU A 67 -39.86 -37.01 28.55
N ALA A 68 -38.88 -37.70 27.96
CA ALA A 68 -37.53 -37.18 27.78
C ALA A 68 -37.49 -36.00 26.78
N PRO A 69 -36.57 -35.03 26.95
CA PRO A 69 -36.38 -33.97 25.97
C PRO A 69 -35.91 -34.55 24.62
N PRO A 70 -36.22 -33.88 23.49
CA PRO A 70 -35.87 -34.37 22.16
C PRO A 70 -34.34 -34.52 21.99
N PRO A 71 -33.88 -35.46 21.16
CA PRO A 71 -32.45 -35.76 21.02
C PRO A 71 -31.68 -34.56 20.50
N LYS A 72 -30.52 -34.28 21.12
CA LYS A 72 -29.58 -33.26 20.64
C LYS A 72 -29.14 -33.61 19.23
N SER A 73 -29.30 -32.68 18.29
CA SER A 73 -28.83 -32.82 16.92
C SER A 73 -27.33 -33.16 16.90
N PRO A 74 -26.86 -34.08 16.04
CA PRO A 74 -25.48 -34.52 16.05
C PRO A 74 -24.53 -33.37 15.69
N ILE A 75 -23.37 -33.34 16.36
CA ILE A 75 -22.32 -32.34 16.14
C ILE A 75 -21.76 -32.54 14.72
N HIS A 76 -22.16 -31.67 13.79
CA HIS A 76 -21.59 -31.67 12.46
C HIS A 76 -20.22 -31.00 12.50
N VAL A 77 -19.15 -31.80 12.47
CA VAL A 77 -17.77 -31.32 12.59
C VAL A 77 -17.38 -30.53 11.34
N GLY A 78 -17.46 -29.19 11.44
CA GLY A 78 -16.97 -28.27 10.42
C GLY A 78 -15.46 -28.04 10.56
N PRO A 79 -14.63 -28.34 9.54
CA PRO A 79 -13.18 -28.24 9.65
C PRO A 79 -12.70 -26.78 9.42
N LEU A 80 -12.86 -25.93 10.44
CA LEU A 80 -12.16 -24.64 10.50
C LEU A 80 -11.81 -24.19 11.93
N GLN A 81 -11.27 -25.11 12.73
CA GLN A 81 -10.28 -24.70 13.72
C GLN A 81 -8.98 -24.41 12.96
N ASP A 82 -8.67 -23.13 12.74
CA ASP A 82 -7.33 -22.73 12.28
C ASP A 82 -6.37 -22.74 13.47
N THR A 83 -6.04 -23.95 13.93
CA THR A 83 -4.99 -24.22 14.92
C THR A 83 -3.64 -24.44 14.23
N SER A 84 -3.39 -23.73 13.12
CA SER A 84 -2.02 -23.49 12.69
C SER A 84 -1.38 -22.48 13.67
N PRO A 85 -0.22 -22.79 14.28
CA PRO A 85 0.57 -21.74 14.91
C PRO A 85 0.99 -20.77 13.80
N ARG A 86 0.82 -19.45 14.04
CA ARG A 86 1.26 -18.39 13.11
C ARG A 86 2.78 -18.27 13.14
N PHE A 87 3.44 -19.27 12.57
CA PHE A 87 4.88 -19.35 12.46
C PHE A 87 5.32 -18.53 11.25
N ASN A 88 5.92 -17.36 11.50
CA ASN A 88 6.60 -16.62 10.44
C ASN A 88 7.90 -17.37 10.09
N PRO A 89 8.08 -17.90 8.86
CA PRO A 89 9.28 -18.62 8.46
C PRO A 89 10.56 -17.76 8.41
N PHE A 90 10.47 -16.45 8.71
CA PHE A 90 11.61 -15.54 8.80
C PHE A 90 12.00 -15.16 10.24
N ASP A 91 11.29 -15.65 11.28
CA ASP A 91 11.64 -15.37 12.68
C ASP A 91 12.81 -16.25 13.16
N ALA A 92 14.04 -15.82 12.87
CA ALA A 92 15.25 -16.63 13.10
C ALA A 92 16.42 -15.90 13.80
N THR A 93 16.19 -15.25 14.95
CA THR A 93 17.24 -14.86 15.93
C THR A 93 16.64 -14.52 17.32
N GLN A 94 16.50 -15.51 18.22
CA GLN A 94 16.60 -15.34 19.68
C GLN A 94 17.10 -16.65 20.31
N ASP A 95 18.14 -16.58 21.14
CA ASP A 95 18.72 -17.76 21.81
C ASP A 95 17.86 -18.20 23.01
N ILE A 96 17.53 -19.49 23.06
CA ILE A 96 16.75 -20.11 24.16
C ILE A 96 17.64 -21.12 24.90
N PRO A 97 18.12 -20.83 26.12
CA PRO A 97 18.69 -21.84 27.00
C PRO A 97 17.59 -22.79 27.53
N PRO A 98 17.91 -24.06 27.83
CA PRO A 98 16.91 -25.14 27.93
C PRO A 98 16.07 -25.13 29.21
N ALA A 99 14.90 -25.76 29.12
CA ALA A 99 13.85 -25.76 30.14
C ALA A 99 14.15 -26.61 31.40
N SER A 100 13.54 -26.21 32.51
CA SER A 100 13.29 -27.05 33.68
C SER A 100 11.80 -26.98 34.06
N ALA A 101 11.20 -28.11 34.42
CA ALA A 101 9.76 -28.21 34.64
C ALA A 101 9.35 -28.09 36.12
N ALA A 102 8.17 -27.52 36.36
CA ALA A 102 7.37 -27.77 37.55
C ALA A 102 5.87 -27.53 37.23
N THR A 103 5.05 -28.57 37.36
CA THR A 103 3.58 -28.46 37.32
C THR A 103 3.08 -28.58 38.74
N GLU A 104 2.35 -27.59 39.27
CA GLU A 104 1.44 -27.83 40.39
C GLU A 104 0.31 -26.80 40.47
N ASN A 105 -0.70 -27.12 41.28
CA ASN A 105 -2.03 -26.47 41.28
C ASN A 105 -2.17 -25.46 42.43
N LEU A 106 -3.21 -24.61 42.40
CA LEU A 106 -4.34 -24.70 43.34
C LEU A 106 -5.42 -23.63 43.09
N PHE A 107 -6.65 -23.90 43.56
CA PHE A 107 -7.80 -22.99 43.56
C PHE A 107 -8.04 -22.40 44.96
N ALA A 108 -8.13 -21.08 45.08
CA ALA A 108 -8.78 -20.28 46.13
C ALA A 108 -8.54 -18.78 45.81
N GLU A 109 -9.41 -17.80 46.11
CA GLU A 109 -10.76 -17.82 46.66
C GLU A 109 -11.57 -16.62 46.08
N GLU A 110 -12.85 -16.44 46.45
CA GLU A 110 -13.81 -15.60 45.70
C GLU A 110 -14.37 -14.39 46.50
N ILE A 111 -14.89 -13.38 45.78
CA ILE A 111 -15.81 -12.31 46.25
C ILE A 111 -15.22 -11.16 47.11
N SER A 112 -14.85 -10.05 46.45
CA SER A 112 -15.32 -8.65 46.70
C SER A 112 -14.70 -7.72 45.63
N GLU A 113 -15.32 -6.66 45.09
CA GLU A 113 -16.63 -6.02 45.32
C GLU A 113 -17.22 -5.54 43.96
N ARG A 114 -18.51 -5.16 43.90
CA ARG A 114 -19.18 -4.81 42.62
C ARG A 114 -18.96 -3.35 42.17
N GLY A 115 -17.87 -3.08 41.47
CA GLY A 115 -17.72 -1.91 40.57
C GLY A 115 -18.17 -2.25 39.15
N GLY A 116 -19.32 -1.73 38.70
CA GLY A 116 -19.95 -2.11 37.43
C GLY A 116 -19.41 -1.39 36.18
N GLU A 117 -18.15 -1.60 35.82
CA GLU A 117 -17.65 -1.17 34.50
C GLU A 117 -18.18 -2.09 33.39
N MET A 118 -18.66 -1.51 32.29
CA MET A 118 -18.93 -2.28 31.07
C MET A 118 -17.60 -2.72 30.45
N GLN A 119 -17.35 -4.03 30.39
CA GLN A 119 -16.17 -4.57 29.73
C GLN A 119 -16.10 -4.09 28.28
N ARG A 120 -15.02 -3.40 27.94
CA ARG A 120 -14.64 -3.07 26.57
C ARG A 120 -14.50 -4.38 25.79
N THR A 121 -15.30 -4.55 24.74
CA THR A 121 -15.05 -5.59 23.74
C THR A 121 -14.02 -5.09 22.73
N ASP A 122 -12.79 -4.93 23.22
CA ASP A 122 -11.63 -4.56 22.42
C ASP A 122 -11.38 -5.58 21.29
N SER A 123 -10.67 -5.16 20.26
CA SER A 123 -10.44 -5.97 19.07
C SER A 123 -9.58 -7.20 19.36
N HIS A 124 -10.11 -8.40 19.04
CA HIS A 124 -9.33 -9.62 18.85
C HIS A 124 -8.42 -9.52 17.60
N GLU A 125 -7.38 -8.69 17.64
CA GLU A 125 -6.39 -8.57 16.56
C GLU A 125 -5.06 -8.00 17.09
N THR A 126 -4.00 -8.83 17.04
CA THR A 126 -2.62 -8.58 17.56
C THR A 126 -2.46 -8.33 19.07
N PRO A 127 -1.31 -8.70 19.68
CA PRO A 127 -0.99 -8.29 21.05
C PRO A 127 -0.76 -6.77 21.13
N PRO A 128 -0.86 -6.15 22.33
CA PRO A 128 -0.69 -4.71 22.53
C PRO A 128 0.77 -4.28 22.30
N THR A 129 1.12 -4.13 21.03
CA THR A 129 2.36 -3.50 20.58
C THR A 129 2.24 -1.99 20.86
N PRO A 130 3.26 -1.31 21.39
CA PRO A 130 3.23 0.14 21.54
C PRO A 130 2.84 0.84 20.24
N LEU A 131 2.00 1.88 20.31
CA LEU A 131 1.46 2.55 19.12
C LEU A 131 2.54 3.31 18.33
N PHE A 132 3.54 3.80 19.06
CA PHE A 132 4.74 4.48 18.60
C PHE A 132 5.91 4.05 19.48
N ASP A 133 7.15 4.28 19.02
CA ASP A 133 8.32 4.18 19.90
C ASP A 133 8.32 5.32 20.92
N GLU A 134 8.40 4.97 22.21
CA GLU A 134 8.41 5.98 23.28
C GLU A 134 9.77 6.68 23.38
N ASP A 135 10.85 6.05 22.92
CA ASP A 135 12.22 6.54 23.00
C ASP A 135 12.47 7.76 22.09
N VAL A 136 12.48 8.93 22.75
CA VAL A 136 12.82 10.24 22.18
C VAL A 136 14.26 10.69 22.52
N SER A 137 15.10 9.81 23.06
CA SER A 137 16.50 10.15 23.39
C SER A 137 17.33 10.46 22.15
N GLN A 138 17.00 9.82 21.02
CA GLN A 138 17.62 10.09 19.72
C GLN A 138 16.78 11.09 18.92
N PRO A 139 17.42 12.05 18.22
CA PRO A 139 16.72 12.93 17.29
C PRO A 139 16.10 12.11 16.17
N LEU A 140 15.00 12.60 15.59
CA LEU A 140 14.47 12.02 14.36
C LEU A 140 15.47 12.18 13.23
N GLU A 141 15.80 11.09 12.54
CA GLU A 141 16.49 11.18 11.26
C GLU A 141 15.64 11.96 10.25
N ASP A 142 16.29 12.65 9.31
CA ASP A 142 15.61 13.27 8.17
C ASP A 142 14.75 12.25 7.42
N PHE A 143 13.54 12.66 6.99
CA PHE A 143 12.82 11.85 6.02
C PHE A 143 13.53 11.96 4.67
N PRO A 144 13.88 10.84 4.02
CA PRO A 144 14.98 10.85 3.06
C PRO A 144 14.56 11.49 1.73
N ARG A 145 15.57 11.75 0.88
CA ARG A 145 15.43 12.20 -0.53
C ARG A 145 14.98 13.65 -0.78
N VAL A 146 14.79 14.48 0.25
CA VAL A 146 14.48 15.93 0.06
C VAL A 146 15.75 16.77 -0.20
N HIS A 147 16.88 16.40 0.38
CA HIS A 147 18.14 17.14 0.21
C HIS A 147 18.76 16.99 -1.19
N TYR A 148 18.60 18.01 -2.03
CA TYR A 148 19.28 18.16 -3.32
C TYR A 148 20.28 19.33 -3.27
N GLN A 149 21.54 19.06 -3.59
CA GLN A 149 22.63 20.05 -3.63
C GLN A 149 23.18 20.29 -5.04
N GLY A 150 22.50 19.79 -6.08
CA GLY A 150 22.96 19.88 -7.47
C GLY A 150 22.57 21.17 -8.20
N THR A 151 23.18 21.41 -9.36
CA THR A 151 23.02 22.65 -10.15
C THR A 151 21.82 22.65 -11.12
N GLY A 152 20.87 21.73 -10.93
CA GLY A 152 19.78 21.43 -11.86
C GLY A 152 19.89 20.05 -12.53
N TRP A 153 18.75 19.53 -13.01
CA TRP A 153 18.62 18.19 -13.58
C TRP A 153 18.64 18.20 -15.11
N GLU A 154 19.45 17.35 -15.73
CA GLU A 154 19.42 17.14 -17.19
C GLU A 154 18.26 16.20 -17.57
N MET A 155 17.27 16.73 -18.28
CA MET A 155 16.02 16.02 -18.57
C MET A 155 15.53 16.26 -20.00
N GLN A 156 14.48 15.53 -20.39
CA GLN A 156 13.85 15.58 -21.70
C GLN A 156 12.47 16.22 -21.61
N LEU A 157 12.24 17.33 -22.33
CA LEU A 157 10.93 17.98 -22.42
C LEU A 157 10.17 17.50 -23.66
N ARG A 158 8.90 17.11 -23.51
CA ARG A 158 8.06 16.70 -24.65
C ARG A 158 7.40 17.90 -25.33
N GLN A 159 7.96 18.36 -26.44
CA GLN A 159 7.45 19.51 -27.21
C GLN A 159 6.72 19.07 -28.50
N PRO A 160 5.71 19.82 -29.00
CA PRO A 160 5.01 20.91 -28.31
C PRO A 160 4.01 20.39 -27.26
N ASN A 161 3.82 21.16 -26.19
CA ASN A 161 3.00 20.78 -25.03
C ASN A 161 1.55 20.49 -25.44
N LYS A 162 0.97 21.33 -26.33
CA LYS A 162 -0.32 21.07 -27.01
C LYS A 162 -0.04 20.60 -28.45
N LYS A 163 -0.57 19.43 -28.84
CA LYS A 163 -0.48 18.91 -30.22
C LYS A 163 -1.45 19.68 -31.12
N LYS A 164 -0.93 20.41 -32.12
CA LYS A 164 -1.72 20.82 -33.31
C LYS A 164 -2.00 19.57 -34.15
N ILE A 165 -3.15 19.49 -34.84
CA ILE A 165 -3.65 18.27 -35.51
C ILE A 165 -2.57 17.55 -36.34
N THR A 166 -1.85 18.30 -37.18
CA THR A 166 -0.78 17.84 -38.07
C THR A 166 0.61 17.77 -37.45
N GLY A 167 0.81 18.27 -36.23
CA GLY A 167 2.12 18.36 -35.59
C GLY A 167 2.54 17.07 -34.89
N GLN A 168 3.73 16.55 -35.19
CA GLN A 168 4.36 15.53 -34.36
C GLN A 168 4.93 16.13 -33.06
N ARG A 169 5.09 15.30 -32.03
CA ARG A 169 5.80 15.67 -30.79
C ARG A 169 7.17 14.98 -30.77
N PHE A 170 8.18 15.67 -30.25
CA PHE A 170 9.54 15.16 -30.06
C PHE A 170 9.99 15.36 -28.61
N TRP A 171 11.10 14.72 -28.23
CA TRP A 171 11.80 14.96 -26.96
C TRP A 171 12.94 15.95 -27.22
N LYS A 172 13.10 16.96 -26.37
CA LYS A 172 14.19 17.95 -26.41
C LYS A 172 14.97 17.85 -25.10
N LYS A 173 16.30 17.65 -25.17
CA LYS A 173 17.15 17.75 -23.98
C LYS A 173 17.14 19.20 -23.46
N ILE A 174 17.00 19.35 -22.16
CA ILE A 174 17.01 20.62 -21.42
C ILE A 174 17.74 20.44 -20.08
N LEU A 175 18.15 21.54 -19.47
CA LEU A 175 18.46 21.59 -18.04
C LEU A 175 17.29 22.24 -17.30
N LEU A 176 16.84 21.62 -16.21
CA LEU A 176 15.83 22.17 -15.29
C LEU A 176 16.53 22.70 -14.03
N ARG A 177 16.25 23.95 -13.64
CA ARG A 177 16.62 24.49 -12.32
C ARG A 177 15.36 24.91 -11.58
N LEU A 178 15.23 24.55 -10.31
CA LEU A 178 14.23 25.08 -9.40
C LEU A 178 14.91 26.15 -8.55
N VAL A 179 14.50 27.40 -8.68
CA VAL A 179 15.10 28.56 -8.00
C VAL A 179 14.02 29.36 -7.29
N TYR A 180 14.40 30.16 -6.29
CA TYR A 180 13.47 31.05 -5.59
C TYR A 180 13.71 32.50 -6.04
N GLN A 181 12.71 33.09 -6.69
CA GLN A 181 12.69 34.52 -7.07
C GLN A 181 11.95 35.29 -5.98
N GLY A 182 12.69 35.73 -4.95
CA GLY A 182 12.10 36.11 -3.67
C GLY A 182 11.48 34.89 -2.99
N GLU A 183 10.25 34.98 -2.52
CA GLU A 183 9.51 33.85 -1.93
C GLU A 183 8.93 32.88 -2.99
N ASN A 184 8.93 33.25 -4.28
CA ASN A 184 8.28 32.47 -5.33
C ASN A 184 9.23 31.40 -5.91
N PRO A 185 8.94 30.09 -5.76
CA PRO A 185 9.64 29.05 -6.50
C PRO A 185 9.31 29.11 -7.99
N VAL A 186 10.34 29.20 -8.83
CA VAL A 186 10.28 29.27 -10.29
C VAL A 186 11.06 28.11 -10.89
N LEU A 187 10.40 27.36 -11.77
CA LEU A 187 11.03 26.30 -12.57
C LEU A 187 11.58 26.91 -13.87
N GLN A 188 12.90 27.02 -13.97
CA GLN A 188 13.63 27.53 -15.12
C GLN A 188 14.06 26.41 -16.07
N LEU A 189 13.85 26.61 -17.37
CA LEU A 189 14.20 25.68 -18.44
C LEU A 189 15.29 26.29 -19.34
N PHE A 190 16.46 25.67 -19.39
CA PHE A 190 17.59 26.05 -20.25
C PHE A 190 17.79 25.02 -21.38
N ASN A 191 18.40 25.41 -22.50
CA ASN A 191 18.72 24.45 -23.58
C ASN A 191 20.00 23.67 -23.21
N ASN A 192 21.02 24.41 -22.79
CA ASN A 192 22.32 23.89 -22.36
C ASN A 192 22.60 24.29 -20.90
N LYS A 193 23.64 23.71 -20.31
CA LYS A 193 24.05 24.00 -18.92
C LYS A 193 24.63 25.41 -18.75
N ASP A 194 25.28 25.90 -19.80
CA ASP A 194 26.05 27.14 -19.86
C ASP A 194 25.25 28.33 -20.45
N ASP A 195 23.98 28.09 -20.82
CA ASP A 195 23.03 29.15 -21.15
C ASP A 195 22.85 30.06 -19.92
N LYS A 196 23.05 31.37 -20.08
CA LYS A 196 22.87 32.36 -19.01
C LYS A 196 21.39 32.55 -18.65
N ASP A 197 20.54 32.62 -19.66
CA ASP A 197 19.13 32.96 -19.56
C ASP A 197 18.28 31.73 -19.91
N PRO A 198 17.22 31.41 -19.13
CA PRO A 198 16.32 30.31 -19.46
C PRO A 198 15.46 30.65 -20.68
N PHE A 199 15.23 29.67 -21.56
CA PHE A 199 14.33 29.87 -22.72
C PHE A 199 12.85 29.88 -22.30
N GLN A 200 12.53 29.37 -21.11
CA GLN A 200 11.21 29.43 -20.51
C GLN A 200 11.32 29.38 -18.98
N GLU A 201 10.55 30.21 -18.29
CA GLU A 201 10.30 30.09 -16.86
C GLU A 201 8.85 29.67 -16.60
N LEU A 202 8.62 29.02 -15.46
CA LEU A 202 7.30 28.74 -14.91
C LEU A 202 7.33 28.96 -13.39
N PRO A 203 6.84 30.11 -12.89
CA PRO A 203 6.48 30.25 -11.48
C PRO A 203 5.49 29.16 -11.08
N LEU A 204 5.76 28.47 -9.98
CA LEU A 204 4.83 27.47 -9.46
C LEU A 204 3.64 28.16 -8.78
N GLN A 205 2.49 27.48 -8.76
CA GLN A 205 1.26 27.97 -8.14
C GLN A 205 0.67 26.88 -7.25
N PRO A 206 -0.04 27.20 -6.15
CA PRO A 206 -0.59 26.20 -5.22
C PRO A 206 -1.53 25.17 -5.88
N CYS A 207 -2.17 25.54 -6.99
CA CYS A 207 -3.02 24.69 -7.81
C CYS A 207 -2.25 23.75 -8.77
N TYR A 208 -0.92 23.65 -8.66
CA TYR A 208 -0.10 22.74 -9.47
C TYR A 208 0.18 21.43 -8.74
N SER A 209 0.42 20.37 -9.51
CA SER A 209 0.68 19.02 -8.99
C SER A 209 1.62 18.24 -9.93
N VAL A 210 2.39 17.33 -9.36
CA VAL A 210 3.27 16.41 -10.10
C VAL A 210 2.58 15.04 -10.17
N SER A 211 2.56 14.42 -11.36
CA SER A 211 2.07 13.05 -11.49
C SER A 211 3.09 12.01 -11.02
N GLU A 212 2.58 10.86 -10.61
CA GLU A 212 3.36 9.63 -10.45
C GLU A 212 4.27 9.32 -11.65
N ILE A 213 5.37 8.63 -11.37
CA ILE A 213 6.44 8.34 -12.33
C ILE A 213 6.03 7.17 -13.24
N GLY A 214 5.50 7.49 -14.42
CA GLY A 214 5.27 6.49 -15.47
C GLY A 214 6.54 6.16 -16.28
N ALA A 215 6.51 5.09 -17.08
CA ALA A 215 7.58 4.76 -18.03
C ALA A 215 7.04 4.65 -19.46
N GLN A 216 7.51 5.50 -20.38
CA GLN A 216 7.08 5.52 -21.78
C GLN A 216 8.22 5.06 -22.70
N GLN A 217 7.88 4.47 -23.86
CA GLN A 217 8.85 4.23 -24.93
C GLN A 217 9.51 5.56 -25.35
N TYR A 218 10.85 5.55 -25.48
CA TYR A 218 11.63 6.72 -25.88
C TYR A 218 12.02 6.65 -27.36
N ASP A 219 12.65 5.53 -27.74
CA ASP A 219 13.19 5.21 -29.05
C ASP A 219 12.96 3.71 -29.38
N GLN A 220 13.80 3.10 -30.21
CA GLN A 220 13.75 1.66 -30.53
C GLN A 220 14.38 0.76 -29.44
N TYR A 221 15.24 1.30 -28.58
CA TYR A 221 16.13 0.54 -27.71
C TYR A 221 15.69 0.57 -26.23
N GLY A 222 15.03 1.64 -25.80
CA GLY A 222 14.74 1.90 -24.40
C GLY A 222 13.45 2.69 -24.09
N LYS A 223 13.19 2.77 -22.79
CA LYS A 223 12.15 3.60 -22.19
C LYS A 223 12.76 4.78 -21.45
N ILE A 224 11.96 5.81 -21.24
CA ILE A 224 12.25 6.97 -20.40
C ILE A 224 11.20 7.03 -19.28
N PHE A 225 11.62 7.36 -18.05
CA PHE A 225 10.69 7.72 -17.00
C PHE A 225 10.04 9.05 -17.32
N THR A 226 8.78 9.24 -16.97
CA THR A 226 8.07 10.49 -17.26
C THR A 226 7.11 10.89 -16.16
N ILE A 227 7.19 12.14 -15.76
CA ILE A 227 6.18 12.85 -14.97
C ILE A 227 5.48 13.89 -15.83
N LYS A 228 4.35 14.39 -15.33
CA LYS A 228 3.65 15.56 -15.83
C LYS A 228 3.62 16.59 -14.71
N LEU A 229 4.05 17.81 -14.98
CA LEU A 229 3.68 18.96 -14.16
C LEU A 229 2.32 19.45 -14.67
N GLN A 230 1.35 19.52 -13.78
CA GLN A 230 -0.06 19.71 -14.08
C GLN A 230 -0.60 20.93 -13.33
N PHE A 231 -1.47 21.69 -13.98
CA PHE A 231 -2.41 22.60 -13.32
C PHE A 231 -3.71 21.84 -13.09
N ILE A 232 -4.19 21.80 -11.85
CA ILE A 232 -5.46 21.21 -11.46
C ILE A 232 -6.38 22.32 -10.98
N PHE A 233 -7.57 22.40 -11.55
CA PHE A 233 -8.66 23.22 -11.02
C PHE A 233 -9.94 22.40 -11.02
N TYR A 234 -10.80 22.59 -10.03
CA TYR A 234 -11.99 21.77 -9.86
C TYR A 234 -13.23 22.49 -10.40
N LYS A 235 -14.24 21.71 -10.77
CA LYS A 235 -15.53 22.20 -11.27
C LYS A 235 -16.68 21.38 -10.72
N GLU A 236 -17.72 22.06 -10.29
CA GLU A 236 -19.06 21.48 -10.19
C GLU A 236 -19.50 20.89 -11.53
N ARG A 237 -19.98 19.65 -11.53
CA ARG A 237 -20.70 19.02 -12.64
C ARG A 237 -21.95 18.32 -12.11
N PRO A 238 -23.04 18.21 -12.90
CA PRO A 238 -24.16 17.33 -12.54
C PRO A 238 -23.68 15.88 -12.51
N GLY A 239 -23.79 15.21 -11.37
CA GLY A 239 -23.25 13.86 -11.16
C GLY A 239 -23.40 13.39 -9.70
N VAL A 240 -23.26 12.08 -9.49
CA VAL A 240 -23.27 11.43 -8.16
C VAL A 240 -21.97 10.66 -8.00
N ARG A 241 -21.19 11.00 -6.97
CA ARG A 241 -19.98 10.25 -6.62
C ARG A 241 -20.34 8.93 -5.91
N PRO A 242 -19.61 7.82 -6.16
CA PRO A 242 -19.67 6.64 -5.30
C PRO A 242 -19.35 7.03 -3.85
N GLY A 243 -20.34 6.92 -2.96
CA GLY A 243 -20.25 7.42 -1.57
C GLY A 243 -21.28 8.51 -1.22
N GLN A 244 -21.81 9.27 -2.19
CA GLN A 244 -22.97 10.17 -2.02
C GLN A 244 -24.31 9.42 -1.90
N VAL A 245 -24.25 8.14 -1.49
CA VAL A 245 -25.37 7.21 -1.53
C VAL A 245 -26.56 7.75 -0.75
N THR A 246 -26.34 8.38 0.41
CA THR A 246 -27.46 8.90 1.23
C THR A 246 -28.28 10.01 0.56
N LYS A 247 -27.72 10.78 -0.40
CA LYS A 247 -28.49 11.78 -1.18
C LYS A 247 -29.12 11.13 -2.41
N ALA A 248 -28.42 10.18 -3.06
CA ALA A 248 -28.96 9.40 -4.16
C ALA A 248 -30.14 8.50 -3.71
N GLU A 249 -30.02 7.77 -2.60
CA GLU A 249 -31.06 6.97 -1.95
C GLU A 249 -32.27 7.82 -1.54
N ARG A 250 -32.05 9.03 -1.00
CA ARG A 250 -33.15 9.98 -0.73
C ARG A 250 -33.89 10.40 -2.01
N ILE A 251 -33.19 10.52 -3.14
CA ILE A 251 -33.81 10.77 -4.45
C ILE A 251 -34.51 9.51 -4.97
N THR A 252 -33.90 8.32 -4.90
CA THR A 252 -34.49 7.04 -5.32
C THR A 252 -35.75 6.67 -4.52
N ASN A 253 -35.73 6.87 -3.21
CA ASN A 253 -36.88 6.62 -2.33
C ASN A 253 -38.01 7.64 -2.57
N LYS A 254 -37.68 8.90 -2.92
CA LYS A 254 -38.71 9.85 -3.39
C LYS A 254 -39.18 9.56 -4.83
N LEU A 255 -38.36 8.94 -5.69
CA LEU A 255 -38.75 8.51 -7.04
C LEU A 255 -39.71 7.31 -7.02
N SER A 256 -39.52 6.34 -6.13
CA SER A 256 -40.50 5.27 -5.91
C SER A 256 -41.79 5.81 -5.30
N GLN A 257 -41.71 6.78 -4.39
CA GLN A 257 -42.87 7.51 -3.86
C GLN A 257 -43.60 8.31 -4.95
N PHE A 258 -42.89 8.97 -5.87
CA PHE A 258 -43.46 9.61 -7.06
C PHE A 258 -44.17 8.62 -7.98
N ALA A 259 -43.58 7.44 -8.22
CA ALA A 259 -44.22 6.38 -9.00
C ALA A 259 -45.53 5.92 -8.33
N ALA A 260 -45.55 5.78 -7.00
CA ALA A 260 -46.77 5.48 -6.26
C ALA A 260 -47.84 6.57 -6.43
N TYR A 261 -47.50 7.86 -6.26
CA TYR A 261 -48.44 8.97 -6.47
C TYR A 261 -48.98 9.01 -7.91
N ALA A 262 -48.12 8.78 -8.92
CA ALA A 262 -48.52 8.74 -10.31
C ALA A 262 -49.47 7.57 -10.63
N ILE A 263 -49.22 6.38 -10.06
CA ILE A 263 -50.09 5.19 -10.19
C ILE A 263 -51.43 5.40 -9.47
N GLN A 264 -51.43 6.09 -8.33
CA GLN A 264 -52.63 6.41 -7.54
C GLN A 264 -53.44 7.60 -8.10
N GLY A 265 -52.93 8.30 -9.13
CA GLY A 265 -53.58 9.49 -9.68
C GLY A 265 -53.48 10.74 -8.78
N ASP A 266 -52.57 10.76 -7.81
CA ASP A 266 -52.34 11.92 -6.95
C ASP A 266 -51.51 12.99 -7.66
N TYR A 267 -52.20 13.83 -8.43
CA TYR A 267 -51.64 15.00 -9.09
C TYR A 267 -51.02 16.03 -8.12
N GLN A 268 -51.41 16.04 -6.84
CA GLN A 268 -50.86 16.95 -5.83
C GLN A 268 -49.53 16.43 -5.31
N GLY A 269 -49.44 15.16 -4.90
CA GLY A 269 -48.17 14.49 -4.55
C GLY A 269 -47.15 14.48 -5.69
N VAL A 270 -47.61 14.29 -6.94
CA VAL A 270 -46.78 14.43 -8.16
C VAL A 270 -46.21 15.86 -8.31
N LYS A 271 -47.03 16.88 -8.06
CA LYS A 271 -46.63 18.31 -8.14
C LYS A 271 -45.72 18.72 -6.99
N GLU A 272 -45.94 18.19 -5.79
CA GLU A 272 -45.09 18.40 -4.63
C GLU A 272 -43.73 17.72 -4.80
N PHE A 273 -43.67 16.48 -5.32
CA PHE A 273 -42.41 15.86 -5.72
C PHE A 273 -41.68 16.68 -6.80
N GLY A 274 -42.38 17.21 -7.81
CA GLY A 274 -41.77 18.09 -8.81
C GLY A 274 -41.17 19.37 -8.23
N SER A 275 -41.83 19.94 -7.20
CA SER A 275 -41.31 21.06 -6.42
C SER A 275 -40.08 20.65 -5.59
N ASP A 276 -40.15 19.51 -4.91
CA ASP A 276 -39.06 19.00 -4.07
C ASP A 276 -37.83 18.56 -4.87
N LEU A 277 -37.99 17.97 -6.05
CA LEU A 277 -36.88 17.65 -6.95
C LEU A 277 -36.19 18.94 -7.45
N LYS A 278 -36.98 20.00 -7.71
CA LYS A 278 -36.46 21.33 -8.04
C LYS A 278 -35.74 22.01 -6.88
N LYS A 279 -36.13 21.74 -5.61
CA LYS A 279 -35.43 22.21 -4.40
C LYS A 279 -34.17 21.40 -4.08
N LEU A 280 -34.22 20.07 -4.26
CA LEU A 280 -33.10 19.14 -3.99
C LEU A 280 -31.90 19.38 -4.92
N GLY A 281 -32.20 19.87 -6.14
CA GLY A 281 -31.26 20.01 -7.24
C GLY A 281 -30.92 18.67 -7.88
N LEU A 282 -30.29 18.72 -9.05
CA LEU A 282 -29.48 17.59 -9.51
C LEU A 282 -28.29 17.45 -8.54
N PRO A 283 -27.90 16.23 -8.15
CA PRO A 283 -26.64 15.99 -7.46
C PRO A 283 -25.47 16.63 -8.22
N VAL A 284 -24.50 17.14 -7.45
CA VAL A 284 -23.31 17.82 -7.97
C VAL A 284 -22.08 17.07 -7.48
N GLU A 285 -21.13 16.84 -8.39
CA GLU A 285 -19.79 16.39 -8.07
C GLU A 285 -18.77 17.51 -8.31
N HIS A 286 -17.71 17.56 -7.49
CA HIS A 286 -16.55 18.39 -7.78
C HIS A 286 -15.48 17.57 -8.52
N ALA A 287 -15.50 17.65 -9.84
CA ALA A 287 -14.56 16.94 -10.69
C ALA A 287 -13.28 17.77 -10.93
N PRO A 288 -12.07 17.21 -10.73
CA PRO A 288 -10.83 17.86 -11.16
C PRO A 288 -10.81 17.98 -12.69
N GLN A 289 -10.40 19.14 -13.19
CA GLN A 289 -10.04 19.36 -14.59
C GLN A 289 -8.53 19.61 -14.68
N ILE A 290 -7.83 18.60 -15.20
CA ILE A 290 -6.36 18.56 -15.27
C ILE A 290 -5.87 19.17 -16.59
N SER A 291 -4.90 20.08 -16.51
CA SER A 291 -4.19 20.65 -17.65
C SER A 291 -2.69 20.35 -17.55
N GLN A 292 -2.12 19.63 -18.53
CA GLN A 292 -0.70 19.31 -18.54
C GLN A 292 0.12 20.54 -18.97
N LEU A 293 0.87 21.13 -18.04
CA LEU A 293 1.78 22.26 -18.29
C LEU A 293 3.02 21.76 -19.04
N PHE A 294 3.75 20.82 -18.43
CA PHE A 294 4.91 20.14 -19.02
C PHE A 294 4.76 18.62 -18.93
N LYS A 295 5.39 17.91 -19.86
CA LYS A 295 5.74 16.51 -19.69
C LYS A 295 7.26 16.38 -19.75
N ILE A 296 7.84 15.95 -18.64
CA ILE A 296 9.27 15.87 -18.38
C ILE A 296 9.66 14.39 -18.34
N GLY A 297 10.85 14.04 -18.81
CA GLY A 297 11.38 12.69 -18.75
C GLY A 297 12.86 12.61 -18.39
N SER A 298 13.27 11.51 -17.76
CA SER A 298 14.67 11.20 -17.45
C SER A 298 14.94 9.71 -17.66
N HIS A 299 16.20 9.38 -17.93
CA HIS A 299 16.68 8.00 -18.01
C HIS A 299 17.04 7.45 -16.62
N SER A 300 17.18 8.32 -15.61
CA SER A 300 17.32 7.96 -14.20
C SER A 300 15.96 8.01 -13.50
N PHE A 301 15.67 6.97 -12.70
CA PHE A 301 14.49 6.96 -11.82
C PHE A 301 14.69 7.87 -10.61
N GLU A 302 15.92 7.94 -10.10
CA GLU A 302 16.27 8.70 -8.89
C GLU A 302 16.16 10.20 -9.14
N ASP A 303 16.74 10.71 -10.23
CA ASP A 303 16.63 12.11 -10.65
C ASP A 303 15.16 12.54 -10.78
N MET A 304 14.31 11.64 -11.27
CA MET A 304 12.87 11.88 -11.44
C MET A 304 12.13 11.92 -10.10
N LYS A 305 12.48 11.02 -9.17
CA LYS A 305 11.93 10.96 -7.81
C LYS A 305 12.35 12.19 -7.00
N GLN A 306 13.63 12.52 -7.02
CA GLN A 306 14.20 13.72 -6.39
C GLN A 306 13.61 15.01 -6.96
N PHE A 307 13.48 15.14 -8.29
CA PHE A 307 12.81 16.30 -8.90
C PHE A 307 11.35 16.43 -8.45
N SER A 308 10.59 15.33 -8.42
CA SER A 308 9.19 15.34 -7.93
C SER A 308 9.13 15.84 -6.50
N MET A 309 10.00 15.32 -5.62
CA MET A 309 10.05 15.70 -4.22
C MET A 309 10.48 17.16 -4.00
N CYS A 310 11.42 17.69 -4.79
CA CYS A 310 11.81 19.10 -4.73
C CYS A 310 10.67 20.04 -5.18
N VAL A 311 9.88 19.63 -6.19
CA VAL A 311 8.71 20.41 -6.63
C VAL A 311 7.57 20.32 -5.61
N GLU A 312 7.30 19.13 -5.03
CA GLU A 312 6.32 18.98 -3.95
C GLU A 312 6.70 19.82 -2.71
N GLU A 313 7.98 19.83 -2.33
CA GLU A 313 8.50 20.65 -1.23
C GLU A 313 8.29 22.15 -1.47
N ALA A 314 8.52 22.61 -2.70
CA ALA A 314 8.26 24.00 -3.09
C ALA A 314 6.76 24.34 -3.15
N LEU A 315 5.91 23.37 -3.53
CA LEU A 315 4.45 23.54 -3.52
C LEU A 315 3.88 23.61 -2.09
N PHE A 316 4.43 22.85 -1.14
CA PHE A 316 4.05 22.90 0.27
C PHE A 316 4.44 24.23 0.94
N ARG A 317 5.56 24.84 0.54
CA ARG A 317 6.06 26.11 1.09
C ARG A 317 5.47 27.38 0.45
N LEU A 318 4.63 27.25 -0.58
CA LEU A 318 3.98 28.39 -1.23
C LEU A 318 2.97 29.09 -0.32
N SER A 319 2.75 30.38 -0.56
CA SER A 319 1.60 31.10 0.00
C SER A 319 0.35 30.76 -0.80
N ALA A 320 -0.71 30.26 -0.12
CA ALA A 320 -2.03 30.10 -0.71
C ALA A 320 -3.11 30.61 0.24
N HIS A 321 -3.91 31.55 -0.23
CA HIS A 321 -4.98 32.22 0.51
C HIS A 321 -6.25 32.34 -0.34
N ARG A 322 -7.34 32.79 0.29
CA ARG A 322 -8.63 33.01 -0.37
C ARG A 322 -8.90 34.52 -0.44
N ASP A 323 -8.90 35.08 -1.65
CA ASP A 323 -9.08 36.54 -1.86
C ASP A 323 -10.54 37.01 -1.73
N ARG A 324 -11.51 36.10 -1.88
CA ARG A 324 -12.92 36.43 -2.02
C ARG A 324 -13.85 35.31 -1.57
N ALA A 325 -15.01 35.73 -1.06
CA ALA A 325 -16.16 34.85 -0.91
C ALA A 325 -16.59 34.30 -2.27
N LEU A 326 -16.94 33.01 -2.29
CA LEU A 326 -17.55 32.31 -3.42
C LEU A 326 -18.75 31.51 -2.90
N THR A 327 -19.50 30.87 -3.80
CA THR A 327 -20.73 30.14 -3.45
C THR A 327 -20.75 28.81 -4.20
N TYR A 328 -20.99 27.72 -3.48
CA TYR A 328 -21.16 26.38 -4.04
C TYR A 328 -22.61 25.92 -3.93
N LYS A 329 -23.06 25.06 -4.84
CA LYS A 329 -24.38 24.41 -4.81
C LYS A 329 -24.43 23.26 -3.81
N MET A 330 -23.27 22.76 -3.41
CA MET A 330 -23.05 21.69 -2.46
C MET A 330 -21.72 21.95 -1.79
N GLU A 331 -21.69 21.98 -0.47
CA GLU A 331 -20.44 22.12 0.27
C GLU A 331 -19.88 20.74 0.61
N GLU A 332 -18.58 20.54 0.39
CA GLU A 332 -17.87 19.34 0.84
C GLU A 332 -16.44 19.64 1.31
N VAL A 333 -15.94 18.79 2.20
CA VAL A 333 -14.54 18.75 2.62
C VAL A 333 -13.98 17.37 2.31
N GLN A 334 -12.88 17.34 1.56
CA GLN A 334 -12.09 16.14 1.29
C GLN A 334 -10.74 16.25 2.02
N ILE A 335 -10.41 15.24 2.84
CA ILE A 335 -9.13 15.13 3.54
C ILE A 335 -8.48 13.80 3.17
N THR A 336 -7.19 13.82 2.84
CA THR A 336 -6.39 12.62 2.60
C THR A 336 -5.21 12.57 3.56
N ALA A 337 -5.18 11.56 4.44
CA ALA A 337 -3.98 11.19 5.17
C ALA A 337 -3.14 10.26 4.29
N VAL A 338 -1.91 10.67 3.98
CA VAL A 338 -0.91 9.84 3.30
C VAL A 338 0.24 9.58 4.26
N ASP A 339 0.35 8.32 4.67
CA ASP A 339 1.52 7.82 5.39
C ASP A 339 2.61 7.45 4.38
N GLU A 340 3.83 7.88 4.63
CA GLU A 340 5.03 7.53 3.87
C GLU A 340 5.99 6.81 4.83
N LEU A 341 6.17 5.50 4.65
CA LEU A 341 7.10 4.66 5.42
C LEU A 341 8.35 4.36 4.59
N TYR A 342 9.52 4.60 5.17
CA TYR A 342 10.80 4.12 4.64
C TYR A 342 11.44 3.12 5.62
N VAL A 343 11.91 1.99 5.09
CA VAL A 343 12.50 0.88 5.86
C VAL A 343 13.83 0.46 5.25
N GLU A 344 14.82 0.16 6.09
CA GLU A 344 16.00 -0.59 5.69
C GLU A 344 16.03 -1.93 6.43
N GLN A 345 16.13 -3.01 5.66
CA GLN A 345 16.01 -4.38 6.16
C GLN A 345 17.26 -5.18 5.79
N ARG A 346 17.83 -5.88 6.77
CA ARG A 346 18.95 -6.80 6.62
C ARG A 346 18.51 -8.07 5.90
N PHE A 347 19.45 -8.78 5.28
CA PHE A 347 19.17 -10.05 4.59
C PHE A 347 18.62 -11.16 5.53
N THR A 348 18.83 -11.00 6.84
CA THR A 348 18.27 -11.87 7.91
C THR A 348 16.81 -11.55 8.25
N GLY A 349 16.19 -10.54 7.64
CA GLY A 349 14.83 -10.09 7.93
C GLY A 349 14.74 -8.99 9.01
N GLY A 350 15.79 -8.77 9.80
CA GLY A 350 15.84 -7.72 10.81
C GLY A 350 15.77 -6.31 10.22
N VAL A 351 15.08 -5.40 10.90
CA VAL A 351 14.95 -3.99 10.48
C VAL A 351 16.07 -3.15 11.11
N ASP A 352 16.99 -2.66 10.28
CA ASP A 352 18.10 -1.81 10.70
C ASP A 352 17.66 -0.34 10.87
N LYS A 353 16.63 0.10 10.13
CA LYS A 353 16.10 1.47 10.17
C LYS A 353 14.63 1.51 9.77
N GLN A 354 13.82 2.31 10.48
CA GLN A 354 12.40 2.51 10.17
C GLN A 354 11.99 3.95 10.50
N ILE A 355 11.49 4.69 9.51
CA ILE A 355 11.07 6.09 9.70
C ILE A 355 9.81 6.40 8.89
N ALA A 356 8.90 7.19 9.48
CA ALA A 356 7.61 7.48 8.86
C ALA A 356 7.21 8.98 8.92
N ARG A 357 6.68 9.48 7.80
CA ARG A 357 6.10 10.83 7.68
C ARG A 357 4.62 10.70 7.37
N VAL A 358 3.80 11.55 7.98
CA VAL A 358 2.37 11.67 7.66
C VAL A 358 2.16 13.01 6.97
N ARG A 359 1.44 13.01 5.85
CA ARG A 359 1.07 14.20 5.07
C ARG A 359 -0.45 14.29 5.01
N LEU A 360 -1.02 15.36 5.56
CA LEU A 360 -2.46 15.61 5.55
C LEU A 360 -2.80 16.63 4.47
N PHE A 361 -3.49 16.15 3.43
CA PHE A 361 -3.97 16.99 2.34
C PHE A 361 -5.42 17.41 2.57
N PHE A 362 -5.74 18.66 2.23
CA PHE A 362 -7.07 19.26 2.36
C PHE A 362 -7.54 19.82 1.01
N LEU A 363 -8.83 19.64 0.73
CA LEU A 363 -9.55 20.29 -0.36
C LEU A 363 -10.98 20.63 0.12
N GLY A 364 -11.33 21.91 0.09
CA GLY A 364 -12.64 22.40 0.52
C GLY A 364 -13.41 23.09 -0.62
N PHE A 365 -14.69 22.77 -0.72
CA PHE A 365 -15.69 23.48 -1.49
C PHE A 365 -16.66 24.07 -0.48
N LEU A 366 -16.39 25.29 -0.02
CA LEU A 366 -17.09 25.96 1.07
C LEU A 366 -17.44 27.39 0.64
N SER A 367 -18.65 27.86 0.89
CA SER A 367 -19.09 29.21 0.55
C SER A 367 -18.57 30.24 1.55
N GLY A 368 -18.64 31.52 1.20
CA GLY A 368 -18.25 32.61 2.09
C GLY A 368 -16.74 32.68 2.36
N MET A 369 -16.37 33.06 3.58
CA MET A 369 -14.97 33.19 4.04
C MET A 369 -14.73 32.41 5.35
N PRO A 370 -14.90 31.08 5.34
CA PRO A 370 -14.96 30.27 6.55
C PRO A 370 -13.58 30.06 7.19
N ASP A 371 -13.61 29.94 8.51
CA ASP A 371 -12.52 29.45 9.33
C ASP A 371 -12.73 27.95 9.57
N VAL A 372 -11.74 27.12 9.27
CA VAL A 372 -11.80 25.66 9.44
C VAL A 372 -10.91 25.23 10.59
N GLU A 373 -11.44 24.39 11.47
CA GLU A 373 -10.73 23.75 12.58
C GLU A 373 -10.71 22.22 12.38
N LEU A 374 -9.49 21.65 12.37
CA LEU A 374 -9.24 20.24 12.11
C LEU A 374 -8.84 19.51 13.40
N GLY A 375 -9.61 18.48 13.75
CA GLY A 375 -9.25 17.54 14.82
C GLY A 375 -8.49 16.34 14.27
N VAL A 376 -7.32 16.07 14.84
CA VAL A 376 -6.55 14.83 14.66
C VAL A 376 -6.31 14.19 16.03
N ASN A 377 -5.97 12.90 16.08
CA ASN A 377 -5.70 12.17 17.32
C ASN A 377 -4.34 12.51 17.99
N ASP A 378 -4.00 13.80 18.09
CA ASP A 378 -2.85 14.32 18.85
C ASP A 378 -3.01 14.02 20.35
N LEU A 379 -2.09 13.23 20.91
CA LEU A 379 -2.06 12.85 22.33
C LEU A 379 -2.16 14.05 23.28
N VAL A 380 -1.66 15.24 22.90
CA VAL A 380 -1.76 16.46 23.72
C VAL A 380 -3.20 16.97 23.80
N ARG A 381 -4.07 16.62 22.83
CA ARG A 381 -5.51 16.93 22.78
C ARG A 381 -6.41 15.84 23.38
N GLN A 382 -5.86 14.71 23.85
CA GLN A 382 -6.64 13.65 24.50
C GLN A 382 -7.45 14.22 25.67
N GLY A 383 -8.77 13.95 25.67
CA GLY A 383 -9.72 14.47 26.67
C GLY A 383 -10.02 15.98 26.60
N LYS A 384 -9.49 16.71 25.60
CA LYS A 384 -9.64 18.17 25.43
C LYS A 384 -10.35 18.55 24.13
N GLU A 385 -10.86 17.58 23.37
CA GLU A 385 -11.68 17.82 22.18
C GLU A 385 -13.05 18.40 22.57
N VAL A 386 -13.36 19.60 22.10
CA VAL A 386 -14.70 20.21 22.18
C VAL A 386 -15.19 20.45 20.77
N VAL A 387 -16.09 19.59 20.29
CA VAL A 387 -16.50 19.53 18.88
C VAL A 387 -18.02 19.37 18.75
N GLY A 388 -18.62 19.98 17.73
CA GLY A 388 -20.05 19.84 17.45
C GLY A 388 -20.42 18.43 17.01
N ARG A 389 -21.66 17.99 17.26
CA ARG A 389 -22.14 16.66 16.82
C ARG A 389 -22.09 16.44 15.30
N HIS A 390 -22.19 17.52 14.52
CA HIS A 390 -22.05 17.51 13.07
C HIS A 390 -20.58 17.65 12.59
N ASP A 391 -19.66 17.90 13.52
CA ASP A 391 -18.24 18.12 13.23
C ASP A 391 -17.41 16.85 13.37
N ILE A 392 -17.83 15.96 14.28
CA ILE A 392 -17.24 14.65 14.51
C ILE A 392 -17.25 13.81 13.22
N ILE A 393 -16.09 13.23 12.91
CA ILE A 393 -15.94 12.21 11.89
C ILE A 393 -16.03 10.83 12.57
N PRO A 394 -16.85 9.89 12.07
CA PRO A 394 -16.93 8.55 12.66
C PRO A 394 -15.64 7.73 12.50
N VAL A 395 -14.81 7.72 13.54
CA VAL A 395 -13.56 6.95 13.65
C VAL A 395 -13.81 5.65 14.42
N VAL A 396 -13.12 4.57 14.04
CA VAL A 396 -13.31 3.20 14.61
C VAL A 396 -12.33 2.88 15.75
N THR A 397 -11.34 3.75 15.97
CA THR A 397 -10.28 3.60 16.97
C THR A 397 -10.26 4.76 17.96
N GLU A 398 -9.86 4.44 19.20
CA GLU A 398 -9.63 5.40 20.29
C GLU A 398 -8.14 5.73 20.47
N GLU A 399 -7.27 5.25 19.58
CA GLU A 399 -5.82 5.44 19.62
C GLU A 399 -5.41 6.92 19.49
N TRP A 400 -4.40 7.33 20.27
CA TRP A 400 -3.85 8.69 20.33
C TRP A 400 -2.35 8.66 20.03
N ILE A 401 -1.90 9.51 19.11
CA ILE A 401 -0.54 9.48 18.54
C ILE A 401 0.30 10.67 19.00
N ARG A 402 1.61 10.47 19.09
CA ARG A 402 2.59 11.53 19.33
C ARG A 402 3.00 12.13 17.98
N LEU A 403 2.68 13.41 17.75
CA LEU A 403 3.17 14.16 16.58
C LEU A 403 4.52 14.80 16.93
N GLU A 404 5.55 14.54 16.11
CA GLU A 404 6.86 15.16 16.24
C GLU A 404 7.21 15.94 14.95
N SER A 405 8.04 16.99 15.06
CA SER A 405 8.48 17.83 13.92
C SER A 405 7.33 18.21 12.97
N VAL A 406 6.31 18.88 13.53
CA VAL A 406 5.13 19.30 12.78
C VAL A 406 5.46 20.52 11.91
N GLU A 407 5.23 20.41 10.61
CA GLU A 407 5.29 21.53 9.65
C GLU A 407 3.89 21.83 9.12
N PHE A 408 3.58 23.12 8.96
CA PHE A 408 2.29 23.61 8.48
C PHE A 408 2.43 24.39 7.16
N HIS A 409 1.43 24.28 6.31
CA HIS A 409 1.24 25.16 5.17
C HIS A 409 0.92 26.60 5.62
N SER A 410 1.24 27.57 4.77
CA SER A 410 1.11 29.02 4.99
C SER A 410 -0.27 29.51 5.44
N CYS A 411 -1.34 28.75 5.18
CA CYS A 411 -2.72 29.12 5.54
C CYS A 411 -3.13 28.76 6.98
N VAL A 412 -2.28 28.07 7.75
CA VAL A 412 -2.55 27.63 9.12
C VAL A 412 -2.11 28.69 10.14
N GLN A 413 -2.96 28.94 11.14
CA GLN A 413 -2.71 29.90 12.21
C GLN A 413 -1.77 29.28 13.25
N GLN A 414 -0.47 29.22 12.94
CA GLN A 414 0.56 28.56 13.78
C GLN A 414 0.57 29.13 15.21
N ASP A 415 0.44 30.44 15.34
CA ASP A 415 0.19 31.19 16.58
C ASP A 415 -0.92 30.62 17.47
N GLU A 416 -1.97 30.04 16.91
CA GLU A 416 -3.05 29.41 17.70
C GLU A 416 -2.68 27.96 18.05
N TYR A 417 -2.08 27.21 17.11
CA TYR A 417 -1.64 25.84 17.36
C TYR A 417 -0.60 25.76 18.49
N GLU A 418 0.36 26.68 18.55
CA GLU A 418 1.35 26.74 19.65
C GLU A 418 0.68 26.92 21.02
N LYS A 419 -0.34 27.79 21.10
CA LYS A 419 -1.02 28.18 22.34
C LYS A 419 -2.07 27.14 22.80
N THR A 420 -2.72 26.44 21.87
CA THR A 420 -3.94 25.64 22.14
C THR A 420 -3.89 24.20 21.63
N ARG A 421 -2.96 23.89 20.72
CA ARG A 421 -2.94 22.67 19.88
C ARG A 421 -4.20 22.46 19.03
N THR A 422 -4.98 23.51 18.77
CA THR A 422 -6.01 23.54 17.72
C THR A 422 -5.36 23.84 16.37
N ILE A 423 -5.72 23.08 15.32
CA ILE A 423 -5.29 23.33 13.94
C ILE A 423 -6.37 24.17 13.25
N ARG A 424 -6.26 25.50 13.30
CA ARG A 424 -7.19 26.42 12.61
C ARG A 424 -6.54 27.06 11.38
N PHE A 425 -7.28 27.18 10.29
CA PHE A 425 -6.79 27.67 9.01
C PHE A 425 -7.90 28.28 8.15
N LYS A 426 -7.51 29.10 7.16
CA LYS A 426 -8.41 29.61 6.12
C LYS A 426 -8.05 28.92 4.79
N PRO A 427 -8.81 27.92 4.33
CA PRO A 427 -8.40 27.12 3.18
C PRO A 427 -8.40 27.94 1.88
N PRO A 428 -7.45 27.69 0.96
CA PRO A 428 -7.55 28.17 -0.41
C PRO A 428 -8.76 27.51 -1.11
N ASP A 429 -9.46 28.30 -1.92
CA ASP A 429 -10.69 27.90 -2.61
C ASP A 429 -10.45 26.81 -3.65
N ALA A 430 -11.20 25.69 -3.56
CA ALA A 430 -11.17 24.58 -4.52
C ALA A 430 -9.75 24.09 -4.90
N CYS A 431 -8.78 24.20 -3.98
CA CYS A 431 -7.38 23.88 -4.19
C CYS A 431 -6.96 22.73 -3.27
N TYR A 432 -6.41 21.66 -3.84
CA TYR A 432 -5.92 20.50 -3.09
C TYR A 432 -4.49 20.78 -2.64
N ILE A 433 -4.32 21.11 -1.35
CA ILE A 433 -3.03 21.45 -0.75
C ILE A 433 -2.61 20.39 0.28
N GLU A 434 -1.30 20.22 0.46
CA GLU A 434 -0.75 19.61 1.67
C GLU A 434 -0.89 20.65 2.79
N LEU A 435 -1.81 20.41 3.74
CA LEU A 435 -2.16 21.37 4.80
C LEU A 435 -1.15 21.34 5.94
N MET A 436 -0.72 20.14 6.32
CA MET A 436 0.30 19.91 7.35
C MET A 436 0.96 18.56 7.14
N ARG A 437 2.15 18.41 7.71
CA ARG A 437 2.87 17.15 7.75
C ARG A 437 3.63 17.03 9.07
N PHE A 438 3.88 15.80 9.50
CA PHE A 438 4.59 15.53 10.74
C PHE A 438 5.33 14.19 10.68
N ARG A 439 6.26 14.02 11.60
CA ARG A 439 7.02 12.80 11.81
C ARG A 439 6.36 12.00 12.94
N ILE A 440 6.44 10.68 12.83
CA ILE A 440 6.10 9.74 13.91
C ILE A 440 7.20 8.69 13.99
N ARG A 441 7.35 8.05 15.15
CA ARG A 441 8.27 6.94 15.36
C ARG A 441 7.51 5.61 15.29
N PRO A 442 7.65 4.82 14.21
CA PRO A 442 7.04 3.49 14.17
C PRO A 442 7.58 2.59 15.29
N PRO A 443 6.81 1.63 15.80
CA PRO A 443 7.27 0.75 16.88
C PRO A 443 8.30 -0.25 16.34
N ARG A 444 9.51 -0.27 16.92
CA ARG A 444 10.67 -1.05 16.41
C ARG A 444 10.38 -2.53 16.18
N ASN A 445 9.51 -3.13 17.00
CA ASN A 445 9.18 -4.56 16.97
C ASN A 445 7.86 -4.87 16.25
N ARG A 446 7.33 -3.95 15.43
CA ARG A 446 6.09 -4.16 14.68
C ARG A 446 6.34 -4.96 13.41
N GLU A 447 5.57 -6.02 13.21
CA GLU A 447 5.62 -6.83 11.99
C GLU A 447 5.34 -5.98 10.73
N LEU A 448 6.22 -6.07 9.73
CA LEU A 448 6.09 -5.31 8.48
C LEU A 448 4.92 -5.85 7.63
N PRO A 449 4.11 -4.99 6.97
CA PRO A 449 2.98 -5.42 6.12
C PRO A 449 3.36 -6.31 4.93
N LEU A 450 4.64 -6.28 4.55
CA LEU A 450 5.28 -7.14 3.58
C LEU A 450 6.68 -7.44 4.12
N GLN A 451 7.12 -8.69 4.06
CA GLN A 451 8.48 -9.12 4.37
C GLN A 451 9.11 -9.68 3.07
N LEU A 452 10.36 -9.32 2.78
CA LEU A 452 11.11 -9.82 1.63
C LEU A 452 12.43 -10.42 2.11
N LYS A 453 12.68 -11.70 1.78
CA LYS A 453 14.04 -12.25 1.76
C LYS A 453 14.51 -12.34 0.31
N CYS A 454 15.72 -11.87 0.02
CA CYS A 454 16.34 -11.99 -1.30
C CYS A 454 17.78 -12.49 -1.17
N SER A 455 18.15 -13.46 -2.01
CA SER A 455 19.50 -14.04 -2.06
C SER A 455 20.00 -14.16 -3.49
N MET A 456 21.32 -14.17 -3.64
CA MET A 456 22.03 -14.37 -4.91
C MET A 456 23.17 -15.37 -4.67
N CYS A 457 22.97 -16.60 -5.14
CA CYS A 457 23.93 -17.69 -5.00
C CYS A 457 24.75 -17.84 -6.29
N VAL A 458 26.07 -17.83 -6.18
CA VAL A 458 27.01 -18.07 -7.29
C VAL A 458 27.68 -19.44 -7.10
N THR A 459 27.49 -20.35 -8.06
CA THR A 459 28.04 -21.72 -8.03
C THR A 459 28.78 -21.99 -9.34
N GLY A 460 30.07 -21.67 -9.36
CA GLY A 460 30.89 -21.75 -10.58
C GLY A 460 30.34 -20.84 -11.68
N ASN A 461 29.85 -21.41 -12.78
CA ASN A 461 29.25 -20.67 -13.89
C ASN A 461 27.71 -20.51 -13.77
N LYS A 462 27.11 -20.82 -12.63
CA LYS A 462 25.66 -20.65 -12.40
C LYS A 462 25.40 -19.56 -11.39
N VAL A 463 24.38 -18.74 -11.64
CA VAL A 463 23.88 -17.76 -10.66
C VAL A 463 22.38 -17.99 -10.46
N GLU A 464 21.97 -18.31 -9.24
CA GLU A 464 20.56 -18.44 -8.87
C GLU A 464 20.16 -17.29 -7.93
N ILE A 465 19.20 -16.48 -8.37
CA ILE A 465 18.62 -15.38 -7.60
C ILE A 465 17.28 -15.87 -7.05
N HIS A 466 17.12 -15.88 -5.74
CA HIS A 466 15.87 -16.22 -5.07
C HIS A 466 15.30 -14.97 -4.39
N ALA A 467 13.98 -14.79 -4.45
CA ALA A 467 13.30 -13.71 -3.74
C ALA A 467 11.94 -14.21 -3.24
N ASP A 468 11.78 -14.30 -1.91
CA ASP A 468 10.57 -14.72 -1.23
C ASP A 468 9.88 -13.52 -0.58
N ILE A 469 8.65 -13.24 -1.00
CA ILE A 469 7.75 -12.29 -0.34
C ILE A 469 6.78 -13.08 0.55
N LEU A 470 6.68 -12.67 1.81
CA LEU A 470 5.59 -13.03 2.71
C LEU A 470 4.77 -11.78 2.99
N VAL A 471 3.44 -11.90 2.94
CA VAL A 471 2.52 -10.86 3.43
C VAL A 471 1.80 -11.42 4.66
N PRO A 472 2.08 -10.91 5.87
CA PRO A 472 1.44 -11.38 7.09
C PRO A 472 -0.08 -11.22 7.03
N GLY A 473 -0.54 -10.16 6.36
CA GLY A 473 -1.94 -9.91 6.08
C GLY A 473 -2.60 -9.07 7.16
N PHE A 474 -2.85 -7.80 6.85
CA PHE A 474 -3.60 -6.91 7.73
C PHE A 474 -5.10 -7.07 7.50
N THR A 475 -5.86 -7.24 8.57
CA THR A 475 -7.32 -7.28 8.56
C THR A 475 -7.91 -6.04 9.23
N SER A 476 -9.11 -5.65 8.81
CA SER A 476 -9.89 -4.56 9.38
C SER A 476 -11.35 -4.96 9.48
N ARG A 477 -11.94 -4.78 10.67
CA ARG A 477 -13.36 -5.09 10.97
C ARG A 477 -14.36 -4.49 9.97
N LYS A 478 -14.01 -3.41 9.26
CA LYS A 478 -14.87 -2.73 8.27
C LYS A 478 -14.55 -3.07 6.80
N LEU A 479 -13.32 -3.48 6.49
CA LEU A 479 -12.82 -3.63 5.11
C LEU A 479 -12.32 -5.04 4.75
N GLY A 480 -12.31 -5.96 5.72
CA GLY A 480 -11.77 -7.30 5.52
C GLY A 480 -10.24 -7.29 5.45
N GLN A 481 -9.67 -8.19 4.65
CA GLN A 481 -8.23 -8.23 4.39
C GLN A 481 -7.80 -7.05 3.51
N ILE A 482 -6.91 -6.22 4.03
CA ILE A 482 -6.31 -5.10 3.32
C ILE A 482 -5.09 -5.60 2.54
N PRO A 483 -5.05 -5.41 1.22
CA PRO A 483 -3.90 -5.80 0.40
C PRO A 483 -2.77 -4.76 0.41
N CYS A 484 -1.57 -5.23 0.12
CA CYS A 484 -0.53 -4.45 -0.53
C CYS A 484 -0.84 -4.38 -2.04
N GLU A 485 -0.99 -3.17 -2.58
CA GLU A 485 -1.34 -2.90 -3.98
C GLU A 485 -0.16 -2.32 -4.77
N ASP A 486 -0.14 -2.62 -6.07
CA ASP A 486 0.88 -2.21 -7.05
C ASP A 486 2.34 -2.53 -6.62
N VAL A 487 2.53 -3.66 -5.91
CA VAL A 487 3.82 -4.11 -5.36
C VAL A 487 4.86 -4.28 -6.46
N MET A 488 5.96 -3.54 -6.35
CA MET A 488 7.13 -3.62 -7.23
C MET A 488 8.37 -3.99 -6.40
N VAL A 489 8.98 -5.13 -6.70
CA VAL A 489 10.37 -5.43 -6.29
C VAL A 489 11.32 -5.17 -7.46
N ARG A 490 12.39 -4.42 -7.23
CA ARG A 490 13.48 -4.13 -8.18
C ARG A 490 14.77 -4.79 -7.67
N ILE A 491 15.23 -5.82 -8.37
CA ILE A 491 16.51 -6.51 -8.11
C ILE A 491 17.50 -6.04 -9.19
N PRO A 492 18.51 -5.21 -8.87
CA PRO A 492 19.49 -4.74 -9.85
C PRO A 492 20.32 -5.89 -10.42
N ILE A 493 20.71 -5.80 -11.70
CA ILE A 493 21.46 -6.83 -12.42
C ILE A 493 22.71 -6.21 -13.07
N PRO A 494 23.90 -6.85 -12.96
CA PRO A 494 25.11 -6.46 -13.68
C PRO A 494 24.92 -6.22 -15.17
N GLU A 495 25.65 -5.24 -15.73
CA GLU A 495 25.46 -4.85 -17.13
C GLU A 495 25.91 -5.94 -18.12
N CYS A 496 26.94 -6.69 -17.77
CA CYS A 496 27.40 -7.87 -18.50
C CYS A 496 26.30 -8.94 -18.66
N TRP A 497 25.39 -9.10 -17.70
CA TRP A 497 24.34 -10.13 -17.76
C TRP A 497 23.06 -9.66 -18.48
N ILE A 498 22.95 -8.39 -18.88
CA ILE A 498 21.72 -7.81 -19.48
C ILE A 498 21.26 -8.59 -20.73
N TYR A 499 22.20 -9.10 -21.53
CA TYR A 499 21.86 -9.76 -22.80
C TYR A 499 21.11 -11.08 -22.58
N LEU A 500 21.38 -11.81 -21.49
CA LEU A 500 20.66 -13.05 -21.10
C LEU A 500 19.15 -12.82 -20.92
N PHE A 501 18.76 -11.58 -20.60
CA PHE A 501 17.36 -11.19 -20.42
C PHE A 501 16.72 -10.60 -21.68
N ARG A 502 17.44 -10.51 -22.81
CA ARG A 502 16.89 -10.02 -24.10
C ARG A 502 16.38 -11.19 -24.93
N VAL A 503 15.24 -10.99 -25.58
CA VAL A 503 14.65 -11.96 -26.53
C VAL A 503 14.48 -11.28 -27.87
N GLU A 504 15.07 -11.84 -28.92
CA GLU A 504 14.81 -11.37 -30.28
C GLU A 504 13.37 -11.70 -30.70
N LYS A 505 12.72 -10.74 -31.36
CA LYS A 505 11.43 -10.93 -32.02
C LYS A 505 11.51 -10.32 -33.41
N HIS A 506 10.72 -10.83 -34.34
CA HIS A 506 10.66 -10.50 -35.77
C HIS A 506 11.01 -9.07 -36.22
N PHE A 507 10.77 -8.03 -35.39
CA PHE A 507 11.21 -6.65 -35.68
C PHE A 507 11.82 -5.87 -34.48
N ARG A 508 11.94 -6.44 -33.27
CA ARG A 508 12.43 -5.75 -32.04
C ARG A 508 12.92 -6.73 -30.97
N TYR A 509 13.90 -6.32 -30.16
CA TYR A 509 14.23 -6.99 -28.91
C TYR A 509 13.18 -6.73 -27.82
N GLY A 510 12.65 -7.80 -27.22
CA GLY A 510 11.90 -7.76 -25.96
C GLY A 510 12.76 -8.15 -24.77
N SER A 511 12.15 -8.19 -23.58
CA SER A 511 12.72 -8.84 -22.39
C SER A 511 12.11 -10.23 -22.20
N VAL A 512 12.88 -11.16 -21.63
CA VAL A 512 12.36 -12.41 -21.05
C VAL A 512 11.35 -12.05 -19.95
N LYS A 513 10.30 -12.86 -19.82
CA LYS A 513 9.29 -12.78 -18.75
C LYS A 513 9.34 -14.05 -17.91
N SER A 514 9.01 -13.95 -16.62
CA SER A 514 8.85 -15.11 -15.75
C SER A 514 7.76 -16.06 -16.25
N ALA A 515 8.06 -17.35 -16.34
CA ALA A 515 7.06 -18.40 -16.41
C ALA A 515 6.23 -18.41 -15.12
N HIS A 516 4.95 -18.79 -15.20
CA HIS A 516 4.10 -18.84 -14.02
C HIS A 516 4.19 -20.21 -13.33
N ARG A 517 4.91 -20.26 -12.20
CA ARG A 517 5.07 -21.47 -11.39
C ARG A 517 3.81 -21.65 -10.52
N ARG A 518 3.11 -22.78 -10.64
CA ARG A 518 1.97 -23.08 -9.75
C ARG A 518 2.51 -23.52 -8.38
N THR A 519 2.09 -22.87 -7.31
CA THR A 519 2.34 -23.31 -5.92
C THR A 519 1.61 -24.63 -5.67
N GLY A 520 2.34 -25.75 -5.67
CA GLY A 520 1.75 -27.08 -5.67
C GLY A 520 1.35 -27.58 -4.28
N LYS A 521 0.05 -27.85 -4.09
CA LYS A 521 -0.40 -29.02 -3.31
C LYS A 521 -0.80 -30.13 -4.28
N ILE A 522 0.20 -30.77 -4.90
CA ILE A 522 -0.01 -31.94 -5.75
C ILE A 522 0.63 -33.16 -5.07
N LYS A 523 -0.11 -33.80 -4.17
CA LYS A 523 0.20 -35.17 -3.76
C LYS A 523 -0.42 -36.13 -4.78
N GLY A 524 0.40 -36.84 -5.56
CA GLY A 524 -0.01 -38.09 -6.22
C GLY A 524 -0.40 -38.06 -7.71
N ILE A 525 -0.06 -37.04 -8.50
CA ILE A 525 -0.33 -37.03 -9.97
C ILE A 525 0.86 -37.56 -10.80
N GLU A 526 2.05 -37.71 -10.21
CA GLU A 526 3.29 -38.20 -10.85
C GLU A 526 3.20 -39.61 -11.47
N ARG A 527 2.07 -40.31 -11.31
CA ARG A 527 1.83 -41.65 -11.86
C ARG A 527 0.88 -41.69 -13.06
N ILE A 528 0.35 -40.55 -13.53
CA ILE A 528 -0.56 -40.48 -14.70
C ILE A 528 -0.27 -39.26 -15.61
N LEU A 529 0.91 -39.21 -16.22
CA LEU A 529 1.07 -39.05 -17.68
C LEU A 529 2.53 -39.32 -18.10
N GLY A 530 2.74 -40.28 -18.99
CA GLY A 530 4.07 -40.63 -19.51
C GLY A 530 4.54 -39.70 -20.62
N ALA A 531 4.75 -38.42 -20.30
CA ALA A 531 5.23 -37.40 -21.23
C ALA A 531 6.33 -36.55 -20.57
N VAL A 532 7.53 -37.14 -20.44
CA VAL A 532 8.74 -36.42 -20.00
C VAL A 532 9.38 -35.74 -21.22
N ASP A 533 8.61 -34.84 -21.86
CA ASP A 533 9.15 -33.90 -22.82
C ASP A 533 9.88 -32.77 -22.08
N ASN A 534 10.99 -32.31 -22.65
CA ASN A 534 11.96 -31.40 -22.04
C ASN A 534 11.31 -30.20 -21.32
N LEU A 535 11.27 -30.25 -19.98
CA LEU A 535 10.88 -29.10 -19.17
C LEU A 535 12.07 -28.13 -19.07
N GLU A 536 12.32 -27.38 -20.15
CA GLU A 536 13.34 -26.34 -20.19
C GLU A 536 13.19 -25.41 -18.98
N THR A 537 14.21 -25.39 -18.12
CA THR A 537 14.15 -24.67 -16.85
C THR A 537 14.12 -23.17 -17.14
N SER A 538 12.98 -22.52 -16.89
CA SER A 538 12.76 -21.15 -17.34
C SER A 538 13.72 -20.18 -16.64
N LEU A 539 14.36 -19.29 -17.41
CA LEU A 539 15.30 -18.28 -16.92
C LEU A 539 14.76 -17.50 -15.71
N MET A 540 13.45 -17.25 -15.69
CA MET A 540 12.72 -16.70 -14.54
C MET A 540 11.43 -17.50 -14.31
N GLU A 541 11.09 -17.75 -13.05
CA GLU A 541 9.87 -18.42 -12.59
C GLU A 541 9.23 -17.62 -11.45
N ALA A 542 7.94 -17.31 -11.53
CA ALA A 542 7.24 -16.55 -10.49
C ALA A 542 5.89 -17.17 -10.10
N THR A 543 5.64 -17.32 -8.80
CA THR A 543 4.37 -17.83 -8.24
C THR A 543 3.30 -16.75 -8.04
N SER A 544 3.66 -15.48 -8.16
CA SER A 544 2.72 -14.34 -8.18
C SER A 544 3.18 -13.27 -9.16
N GLY A 545 2.23 -12.49 -9.69
CA GLY A 545 2.51 -11.38 -10.60
C GLY A 545 3.29 -11.76 -11.87
N GLN A 546 4.16 -10.86 -12.33
CA GLN A 546 5.07 -11.07 -13.45
C GLN A 546 6.42 -10.39 -13.18
N ALA A 547 7.52 -11.12 -13.31
CA ALA A 547 8.86 -10.56 -13.35
C ALA A 547 9.38 -10.48 -14.80
N LYS A 548 10.22 -9.49 -15.07
CA LYS A 548 10.97 -9.32 -16.32
C LYS A 548 12.10 -8.33 -16.10
N TYR A 549 13.15 -8.38 -16.91
CA TYR A 549 14.13 -7.30 -16.94
C TYR A 549 13.51 -6.01 -17.53
N GLU A 550 13.56 -4.91 -16.79
CA GLU A 550 13.15 -3.58 -17.27
C GLU A 550 14.38 -2.68 -17.37
N HIS A 551 14.85 -2.47 -18.61
CA HIS A 551 16.12 -1.81 -18.88
C HIS A 551 16.24 -0.40 -18.27
N GLN A 552 15.15 0.37 -18.22
CA GLN A 552 15.15 1.69 -17.61
C GLN A 552 15.40 1.67 -16.09
N HIS A 553 15.16 0.54 -15.41
CA HIS A 553 15.52 0.34 -14.00
C HIS A 553 16.84 -0.43 -13.82
N ARG A 554 17.52 -0.86 -14.90
CA ARG A 554 18.68 -1.79 -14.89
C ARG A 554 18.49 -3.01 -13.96
N SER A 555 17.26 -3.50 -13.85
CA SER A 555 16.84 -4.47 -12.83
C SER A 555 15.91 -5.54 -13.42
N ILE A 556 15.89 -6.74 -12.82
CA ILE A 556 14.67 -7.55 -12.83
C ILE A 556 13.63 -6.78 -12.02
N VAL A 557 12.46 -6.55 -12.60
CA VAL A 557 11.34 -5.90 -11.92
C VAL A 557 10.16 -6.86 -11.84
N TRP A 558 9.84 -7.26 -10.62
CA TRP A 558 8.74 -8.15 -10.27
C TRP A 558 7.55 -7.32 -9.83
N ARG A 559 6.43 -7.44 -10.54
CA ARG A 559 5.23 -6.62 -10.33
C ARG A 559 4.04 -7.50 -9.97
N MET A 560 3.39 -7.22 -8.84
CA MET A 560 2.22 -7.94 -8.32
C MET A 560 1.12 -6.92 -7.97
N PRO A 561 -0.02 -6.89 -8.69
CA PRO A 561 -1.04 -5.85 -8.50
C PRO A 561 -1.71 -5.83 -7.11
N ARG A 562 -1.83 -6.99 -6.46
CA ARG A 562 -2.49 -7.17 -5.16
C ARG A 562 -1.88 -8.36 -4.43
N LEU A 563 -1.37 -8.18 -3.21
CA LEU A 563 -0.93 -9.23 -2.29
C LEU A 563 -1.60 -9.08 -0.91
N PRO A 564 -2.16 -10.14 -0.30
CA PRO A 564 -2.38 -11.47 -0.87
C PRO A 564 -3.33 -11.39 -2.09
N LYS A 565 -3.40 -12.44 -2.91
CA LYS A 565 -4.43 -12.51 -3.96
C LYS A 565 -5.81 -12.71 -3.32
N GLU A 566 -6.87 -12.47 -4.08
CA GLU A 566 -8.23 -12.77 -3.61
C GLU A 566 -8.36 -14.25 -3.21
N GLY A 567 -8.99 -14.51 -2.06
CA GLY A 567 -9.11 -15.84 -1.48
C GLY A 567 -7.83 -16.42 -0.84
N GLN A 568 -6.71 -15.67 -0.78
CA GLN A 568 -5.51 -16.09 -0.06
C GLN A 568 -5.47 -15.54 1.36
N GLY A 569 -4.92 -16.33 2.30
CA GLY A 569 -4.88 -16.00 3.71
C GLY A 569 -3.70 -15.12 4.13
N ALA A 570 -3.66 -14.84 5.43
CA ALA A 570 -2.49 -14.37 6.16
C ALA A 570 -1.26 -15.27 5.90
N TYR A 571 -0.05 -14.72 6.05
CA TYR A 571 1.24 -15.41 5.88
C TYR A 571 1.42 -16.15 4.53
N THR A 572 0.69 -15.76 3.48
CA THR A 572 0.85 -16.37 2.16
C THR A 572 2.20 -15.99 1.57
N THR A 573 3.02 -16.99 1.25
CA THR A 573 4.31 -16.80 0.56
C THR A 573 4.17 -16.80 -0.95
N HIS A 574 4.99 -15.98 -1.59
CA HIS A 574 5.22 -15.93 -3.02
C HIS A 574 6.71 -15.82 -3.29
N ASN A 575 7.15 -16.35 -4.42
CA ASN A 575 8.55 -16.32 -4.80
C ASN A 575 8.78 -16.06 -6.28
N LEU A 576 9.94 -15.49 -6.54
CA LEU A 576 10.60 -15.35 -7.82
C LEU A 576 11.92 -16.12 -7.74
N VAL A 577 12.20 -16.90 -8.78
CA VAL A 577 13.50 -17.53 -8.99
C VAL A 577 14.03 -17.13 -10.35
N CYS A 578 15.30 -16.79 -10.45
CA CYS A 578 16.00 -16.56 -11.72
C CYS A 578 17.28 -17.38 -11.77
N ARG A 579 17.53 -18.10 -12.88
CA ARG A 579 18.64 -19.04 -13.03
C ARG A 579 19.46 -18.71 -14.25
N LEU A 580 20.62 -18.09 -14.05
CA LEU A 580 21.58 -17.75 -15.10
C LEU A 580 22.57 -18.91 -15.27
N ALA A 581 22.75 -19.36 -16.49
CA ALA A 581 23.86 -20.23 -16.89
C ALA A 581 24.85 -19.38 -17.69
N LEU A 582 25.94 -18.98 -17.04
CA LEU A 582 27.00 -18.17 -17.62
C LEU A 582 27.91 -19.04 -18.49
N THR A 583 28.41 -18.47 -19.59
CA THR A 583 29.42 -19.09 -20.45
C THR A 583 30.83 -18.81 -19.93
N SER A 584 31.84 -19.45 -20.52
CA SER A 584 33.26 -19.15 -20.22
C SER A 584 33.73 -17.76 -20.65
N PHE A 585 32.89 -16.98 -21.32
CA PHE A 585 33.17 -15.60 -21.72
C PHE A 585 32.45 -14.56 -20.84
N ASP A 586 31.56 -15.00 -19.96
CA ASP A 586 30.75 -14.13 -19.12
C ASP A 586 31.50 -13.71 -17.86
N GLN A 587 31.52 -12.40 -17.63
CA GLN A 587 32.13 -11.80 -16.46
C GLN A 587 31.15 -11.84 -15.28
N ILE A 588 31.60 -12.42 -14.17
CA ILE A 588 31.01 -12.18 -12.85
C ILE A 588 31.71 -10.92 -12.30
N PRO A 589 31.01 -9.82 -11.99
CA PRO A 589 31.64 -8.62 -11.43
C PRO A 589 32.19 -8.87 -10.02
N ASP A 590 33.26 -8.15 -9.67
CA ASP A 590 33.86 -8.18 -8.32
C ASP A 590 32.89 -7.67 -7.24
N GLU A 591 32.01 -6.73 -7.58
CA GLU A 591 30.95 -6.21 -6.70
C GLU A 591 29.56 -6.48 -7.31
N LEU A 592 28.76 -7.29 -6.61
CA LEU A 592 27.35 -7.53 -6.91
C LEU A 592 26.46 -6.54 -6.16
N ALA A 593 25.26 -6.29 -6.67
CA ALA A 593 24.34 -5.32 -6.09
C ALA A 593 23.97 -5.70 -4.64
N LYS A 594 24.36 -4.85 -3.67
CA LYS A 594 24.13 -5.11 -2.24
C LYS A 594 22.65 -5.09 -1.82
N TYR A 595 21.81 -4.32 -2.50
CA TYR A 595 20.42 -4.09 -2.12
C TYR A 595 19.44 -4.30 -3.29
N CYS A 596 18.28 -4.89 -2.98
CA CYS A 596 17.06 -4.76 -3.78
C CYS A 596 16.12 -3.72 -3.14
N TYR A 597 15.13 -3.28 -3.91
CA TYR A 597 14.21 -2.21 -3.52
C TYR A 597 12.77 -2.67 -3.66
N VAL A 598 11.92 -2.34 -2.68
CA VAL A 598 10.48 -2.60 -2.73
C VAL A 598 9.73 -1.28 -2.67
N GLU A 599 8.77 -1.08 -3.57
CA GLU A 599 7.83 0.05 -3.53
C GLU A 599 6.40 -0.50 -3.68
N PHE A 600 5.51 -0.16 -2.74
CA PHE A 600 4.10 -0.57 -2.76
C PHE A 600 3.20 0.42 -2.01
N THR A 601 1.88 0.21 -2.11
CA THR A 601 0.89 0.99 -1.35
C THR A 601 -0.07 0.07 -0.59
N MET A 602 -0.78 0.59 0.42
CA MET A 602 -1.93 -0.08 1.01
C MET A 602 -3.08 0.93 1.15
N PRO A 603 -4.24 0.70 0.51
CA PRO A 603 -5.39 1.58 0.65
C PRO A 603 -5.98 1.52 2.07
N ALA A 604 -6.59 2.61 2.52
CA ALA A 604 -7.37 2.67 3.77
C ALA A 604 -6.62 2.20 5.03
N THR A 605 -5.31 2.48 5.10
CA THR A 605 -4.45 2.21 6.26
C THR A 605 -3.58 3.41 6.60
N THR A 606 -3.12 3.42 7.84
CA THR A 606 -2.06 4.28 8.36
C THR A 606 -1.11 3.41 9.19
N VAL A 607 0.18 3.46 8.89
CA VAL A 607 1.25 2.90 9.74
C VAL A 607 1.35 3.70 11.04
N SER A 608 1.07 5.00 10.96
CA SER A 608 1.08 5.98 12.04
C SER A 608 -0.10 5.90 13.01
N HIS A 609 -1.17 5.17 12.67
CA HIS A 609 -2.49 5.26 13.33
C HIS A 609 -3.11 6.66 13.33
N THR A 610 -2.71 7.55 12.40
CA THR A 610 -3.31 8.89 12.26
C THR A 610 -4.79 8.79 11.90
N THR A 611 -5.64 9.42 12.70
CA THR A 611 -7.07 9.56 12.42
C THR A 611 -7.51 11.01 12.46
N VAL A 612 -8.34 11.37 11.48
CA VAL A 612 -9.02 12.66 11.42
C VAL A 612 -10.31 12.52 12.22
N ARG A 613 -10.40 13.21 13.36
CA ARG A 613 -11.46 13.05 14.37
C ARG A 613 -12.60 14.04 14.20
N SER A 614 -12.31 15.24 13.69
CA SER A 614 -13.33 16.25 13.41
C SER A 614 -12.92 17.23 12.31
N VAL A 615 -13.93 17.86 11.71
CA VAL A 615 -13.79 19.11 10.96
C VAL A 615 -14.92 20.03 11.41
N SER A 616 -14.57 21.07 12.16
CA SER A 616 -15.48 22.16 12.53
C SER A 616 -15.29 23.34 11.57
N ILE A 617 -16.39 24.05 11.27
CA ILE A 617 -16.38 25.18 10.34
C ILE A 617 -17.15 26.34 10.98
N ALA A 618 -16.46 27.46 11.16
CA ALA A 618 -17.03 28.72 11.60
C ALA A 618 -17.11 29.70 10.41
N ASN A 619 -17.97 30.72 10.52
CA ASN A 619 -18.10 31.79 9.52
C ASN A 619 -18.44 31.30 8.10
N SER A 620 -19.22 30.22 7.97
CA SER A 620 -19.84 29.81 6.69
C SER A 620 -21.18 30.53 6.47
N ASP A 621 -21.48 30.84 5.21
CA ASP A 621 -22.76 31.39 4.77
C ASP A 621 -23.84 30.29 4.55
N SER A 622 -23.53 29.02 4.84
CA SER A 622 -24.42 27.87 4.64
C SER A 622 -25.17 27.46 5.92
N ASP A 623 -26.50 27.34 5.82
CA ASP A 623 -27.38 26.77 6.87
C ASP A 623 -27.12 25.28 7.17
N SER A 624 -26.29 24.59 6.37
CA SER A 624 -26.08 23.14 6.45
C SER A 624 -24.59 22.75 6.48
N PRO A 625 -24.18 21.80 7.34
CA PRO A 625 -22.80 21.34 7.39
C PRO A 625 -22.42 20.58 6.10
N PRO A 626 -21.18 20.74 5.58
CA PRO A 626 -20.73 20.09 4.36
C PRO A 626 -20.64 18.56 4.46
N GLU A 627 -20.69 17.90 3.30
CA GLU A 627 -20.34 16.48 3.17
C GLU A 627 -18.84 16.28 3.50
N LYS A 628 -18.48 15.23 4.25
CA LYS A 628 -17.11 15.02 4.77
C LYS A 628 -16.54 13.70 4.30
N TYR A 629 -15.41 13.77 3.60
CA TYR A 629 -14.72 12.63 3.01
C TYR A 629 -13.31 12.51 3.56
N VAL A 630 -13.03 11.44 4.30
CA VAL A 630 -11.68 11.10 4.77
C VAL A 630 -11.17 9.88 4.01
N ARG A 631 -9.99 10.01 3.42
CA ARG A 631 -9.23 8.91 2.81
C ARG A 631 -7.93 8.68 3.59
N GLN A 632 -7.59 7.42 3.80
CA GLN A 632 -6.28 6.99 4.28
C GLN A 632 -5.57 6.21 3.16
N LEU A 633 -4.25 6.33 3.10
CA LEU A 633 -3.36 5.63 2.19
C LEU A 633 -1.99 5.51 2.88
N SER A 634 -1.37 4.33 2.85
CA SER A 634 0.06 4.21 3.18
C SER A 634 0.87 3.86 1.93
N ARG A 635 2.04 4.50 1.81
CA ARG A 635 3.07 4.30 0.79
C ARG A 635 4.30 3.74 1.48
N HIS A 636 4.86 2.66 0.94
CA HIS A 636 5.96 1.93 1.56
C HIS A 636 7.13 1.85 0.58
N GLU A 637 8.32 2.23 1.04
CA GLU A 637 9.57 2.07 0.32
C GLU A 637 10.59 1.34 1.19
N TYR A 638 11.07 0.18 0.74
CA TYR A 638 12.07 -0.59 1.45
C TYR A 638 13.39 -0.67 0.66
N ARG A 639 14.51 -0.59 1.37
CA ARG A 639 15.84 -1.01 0.92
C ARG A 639 16.21 -2.31 1.63
N VAL A 640 16.21 -3.42 0.91
CA VAL A 640 16.41 -4.77 1.48
C VAL A 640 17.75 -5.32 1.02
N GLU A 641 18.61 -5.71 1.96
CA GLU A 641 19.93 -6.28 1.68
C GLU A 641 19.82 -7.69 1.08
N ILE A 642 20.66 -7.99 0.11
CA ILE A 642 20.68 -9.28 -0.60
C ILE A 642 21.69 -10.20 0.08
N GLU A 643 21.25 -11.42 0.43
CA GLU A 643 22.10 -12.51 0.92
C GLU A 643 22.95 -13.05 -0.23
N HIS A 644 24.19 -12.56 -0.36
CA HIS A 644 25.15 -13.06 -1.35
C HIS A 644 25.84 -14.31 -0.82
N THR A 645 25.72 -15.43 -1.53
CA THR A 645 26.38 -16.70 -1.18
C THR A 645 27.20 -17.24 -2.34
N GLN A 646 28.26 -17.96 -2.00
CA GLN A 646 28.94 -18.84 -2.95
C GLN A 646 28.53 -20.26 -2.59
N GLY A 647 28.03 -21.02 -3.57
CA GLY A 647 27.63 -22.40 -3.36
C GLY A 647 28.80 -23.35 -3.63
N ASP A 648 29.07 -24.24 -2.68
CA ASP A 648 30.02 -25.33 -2.86
C ASP A 648 29.64 -26.14 -4.11
N GLY A 649 30.60 -26.30 -5.01
CA GLY A 649 30.36 -26.98 -6.28
C GLY A 649 30.09 -28.48 -6.09
N PRO A 650 29.57 -29.18 -7.12
CA PRO A 650 29.44 -30.64 -7.09
C PRO A 650 30.78 -31.40 -6.93
N GLY A 651 31.91 -30.68 -6.93
CA GLY A 651 33.24 -31.20 -6.65
C GLY A 651 33.35 -31.92 -5.31
N ASP A 652 32.70 -31.45 -4.24
CA ASP A 652 32.86 -32.09 -2.92
C ASP A 652 32.06 -33.39 -2.76
N TYR A 653 30.90 -33.50 -3.43
CA TYR A 653 30.18 -34.78 -3.50
C TYR A 653 30.94 -35.81 -4.36
N ILE A 654 31.70 -35.34 -5.35
CA ILE A 654 32.62 -36.17 -6.13
C ILE A 654 33.86 -36.53 -5.28
N ALA A 655 34.46 -35.58 -4.56
CA ALA A 655 35.61 -35.84 -3.68
C ALA A 655 35.27 -36.80 -2.54
N ALA A 656 34.05 -36.73 -2.00
CA ALA A 656 33.53 -37.68 -1.01
C ALA A 656 33.18 -39.07 -1.59
N THR A 657 33.08 -39.22 -2.92
CA THR A 657 32.79 -40.51 -3.59
C THR A 657 33.96 -41.08 -4.39
N VAL A 658 35.06 -40.33 -4.57
CA VAL A 658 36.36 -40.88 -4.98
C VAL A 658 36.88 -41.78 -3.87
N ALA A 659 36.76 -43.09 -4.08
CA ALA A 659 37.23 -44.08 -3.13
C ALA A 659 38.74 -43.92 -2.85
N LYS A 660 39.08 -43.93 -1.56
CA LYS A 660 40.45 -43.81 -1.06
C LYS A 660 41.29 -44.98 -1.61
N PRO A 661 42.47 -44.74 -2.22
CA PRO A 661 43.35 -45.81 -2.67
C PRO A 661 43.74 -46.75 -1.52
N GLU A 662 43.82 -48.05 -1.80
CA GLU A 662 44.23 -49.04 -0.79
C GLU A 662 45.69 -48.82 -0.36
N PRO A 663 46.06 -49.16 0.90
CA PRO A 663 47.43 -49.00 1.36
C PRO A 663 48.40 -49.91 0.60
N ILE A 664 49.45 -49.32 0.04
CA ILE A 664 50.58 -50.08 -0.54
C ILE A 664 51.28 -50.84 0.59
N PRO A 665 51.53 -52.17 0.48
CA PRO A 665 52.24 -52.92 1.50
C PRO A 665 53.69 -52.46 1.61
N GLU A 666 54.13 -52.23 2.85
CA GLU A 666 55.43 -51.68 3.21
C GLU A 666 56.57 -52.65 2.88
N GLN A 667 57.60 -52.19 2.15
CA GLN A 667 58.78 -53.00 1.85
C GLN A 667 59.79 -52.95 3.02
N PRO A 668 60.43 -54.09 3.38
CA PRO A 668 61.44 -54.11 4.44
C PRO A 668 62.71 -53.34 4.03
N PRO A 669 63.41 -52.70 4.98
CA PRO A 669 64.59 -51.89 4.70
C PRO A 669 65.80 -52.72 4.23
N PRO A 670 66.71 -52.14 3.42
CA PRO A 670 67.92 -52.81 2.98
C PRO A 670 68.94 -53.02 4.12
N PRO A 671 69.82 -54.03 4.03
CA PRO A 671 70.86 -54.27 5.03
C PRO A 671 71.94 -53.16 5.02
N PRO A 672 72.62 -52.93 6.16
CA PRO A 672 73.66 -51.92 6.27
C PRO A 672 74.93 -52.29 5.48
N PRO A 673 75.73 -51.30 5.04
CA PRO A 673 76.98 -51.54 4.33
C PRO A 673 78.05 -52.15 5.25
N ALA A 674 78.92 -52.97 4.67
CA ALA A 674 80.06 -53.55 5.38
C ALA A 674 81.09 -52.48 5.78
N ALA A 675 81.70 -52.64 6.96
CA ALA A 675 82.79 -51.78 7.44
C ALA A 675 84.12 -52.10 6.71
N PRO A 676 85.01 -51.11 6.52
CA PRO A 676 86.36 -51.35 6.03
C PRO A 676 87.21 -52.02 7.11
N GLU A 677 88.14 -52.89 6.69
CA GLU A 677 89.15 -53.49 7.55
C GLU A 677 90.19 -52.45 7.99
N SER A 678 90.71 -52.60 9.21
CA SER A 678 91.93 -51.93 9.66
C SER A 678 92.64 -52.84 10.65
N ASP A 679 93.82 -53.32 10.28
CA ASP A 679 94.77 -53.87 11.23
C ASP A 679 95.18 -52.80 12.26
N SER A 680 95.44 -53.22 13.50
CA SER A 680 96.78 -53.09 14.09
C SER A 680 96.87 -53.90 15.39
N ASP A 681 98.08 -54.33 15.71
CA ASP A 681 98.38 -55.34 16.73
C ASP A 681 98.88 -54.74 18.06
N SER A 682 98.92 -55.60 19.09
CA SER A 682 99.86 -55.59 20.24
C SER A 682 99.78 -54.54 21.37
N SER A 683 99.60 -55.09 22.59
CA SER A 683 100.29 -54.77 23.87
C SER A 683 100.39 -53.33 24.41
N GLY A 684 99.94 -53.17 25.67
CA GLY A 684 100.16 -51.99 26.52
C GLY A 684 99.58 -52.19 27.91
#